data_AF-A0A9X8DRW6-F1
#
_entry.id   AF-A0A9X8DRW6-F1
#
_cell.length_a   1.000
_cell.length_b   1.000
_cell.length_c   1.000
_cell.angle_alpha   90.00
_cell.angle_beta   90.00
_cell.angle_gamma   90.00
#
_symmetry.space_group_name_H-M   'P 1'
#
loop_
_entity.id
_entity.type
_entity.pdbx_description
1 polymer ?
#
loop_
_entity_poly.entity_id
_entity_poly.type
_entity_poly.pdbx_seq_one_letter_code
_entity_poly.pdbx_strand_id
1 'polypeptide(L)'
;YHVPALCYVKAEDPDLPAFYFDPIVNPISQFRVAAASRATLTDEEEETFQMPMGFAPILTDLPLYTDHTASGIALYWAPRPFNLRMGKTRRAVDVPLVNKWFQEHCPPNQPVKVRVSYQKLLKCWVLNHLHSRPPKALNKKYLFKSLKSTKFFQSTELDWVEAGLQVCRQGYNMLNLLIHRKNLNYLHLDYNFNLKPIKTLTTKERKKSRFGNAFHLTREILRLTKLLVDAHVQYRLGNVDAFQLADGLQYIFAHVGQLTGMYRYKYRLMRQVRMCKDLKHLIYYRFNTGPVGKGPGCGFWAPAWRVWLFFLRGIVPLLERWLGNLLARQFEGRHSKGIAKTVTKQRVESHFDLELRAAVMHDILDMMPEGVKANKSRTILQHLSEAWRCWKANIPWKVPGLPSPIENMILRYVKSKADWWTNVAHYNRERIKRGATVDKTVCKKNLGRLTRLWLKAEQERQHNYLKDGPYVSAEEAVAVYTTTVHWLESRKFAPIPFPPLSYKHDTKLLILALERLKENYSANNRLNQSQREELGLIEQAYDNPHEALSRIKRHLLTQRAFKEMSIEFMDLYSHLIPVYEIEPLEKITDAYLDQYLWYEADKRHLFPSWIKPSDAEPPPLLVYKWCQGINNLHNVWACDAGECVVMLET
;
A
#
# COMPACT_ATOMS: atom_id res chain seq x y z
N TYR A 1 -17.80 -22.23 31.35
CA TYR A 1 -17.42 -20.81 31.24
C TYR A 1 -16.61 -20.37 32.45
N HIS A 2 -16.99 -20.80 33.66
CA HIS A 2 -16.17 -20.67 34.86
C HIS A 2 -15.62 -22.03 35.33
N VAL A 3 -14.50 -21.96 36.03
CA VAL A 3 -13.89 -23.05 36.79
C VAL A 3 -14.22 -22.80 38.26
N PRO A 4 -14.46 -23.84 39.10
CA PRO A 4 -14.64 -23.63 40.54
C PRO A 4 -13.54 -22.77 41.13
N ALA A 5 -13.91 -21.81 41.99
CA ALA A 5 -12.94 -20.91 42.61
C ALA A 5 -11.96 -21.73 43.45
N LEU A 6 -10.67 -21.61 43.13
CA LEU A 6 -9.63 -22.29 43.86
C LEU A 6 -9.36 -21.54 45.18
N CYS A 7 -9.92 -22.05 46.28
CA CYS A 7 -9.69 -21.54 47.63
C CYS A 7 -8.44 -22.19 48.25
N TYR A 8 -7.28 -21.97 47.64
CA TYR A 8 -6.00 -22.47 48.16
C TYR A 8 -5.27 -21.38 48.94
N VAL A 9 -4.99 -21.66 50.23
CA VAL A 9 -4.20 -20.79 51.11
C VAL A 9 -2.74 -21.24 51.06
N LYS A 10 -1.83 -20.29 50.83
CA LYS A 10 -0.39 -20.55 50.85
C LYS A 10 0.14 -20.28 52.25
N ALA A 11 0.75 -21.30 52.87
CA ALA A 11 1.51 -21.10 54.09
C ALA A 11 2.74 -20.23 53.78
N GLU A 12 2.87 -19.08 54.46
CA GLU A 12 4.04 -18.21 54.36
C GLU A 12 5.11 -18.59 55.40
N ASP A 13 4.68 -19.11 56.55
CA ASP A 13 5.55 -19.53 57.65
C ASP A 13 5.65 -21.07 57.68
N PRO A 14 6.86 -21.64 57.50
CA PRO A 14 7.07 -23.09 57.57
C PRO A 14 6.95 -23.65 59.00
N ASP A 15 6.95 -22.81 60.04
CA ASP A 15 6.87 -23.25 61.43
C ASP A 15 5.44 -23.63 61.85
N LEU A 16 4.43 -23.23 61.06
CA LEU A 16 3.04 -23.62 61.26
C LEU A 16 2.78 -25.06 60.77
N PRO A 17 1.87 -25.82 61.43
CA PRO A 17 1.58 -27.19 61.03
C PRO A 17 0.96 -27.24 59.63
N ALA A 18 1.15 -28.33 58.87
CA ALA A 18 0.72 -28.39 57.46
C ALA A 18 -0.80 -28.24 57.27
N PHE A 19 -1.58 -28.64 58.28
CA PHE A 19 -3.01 -28.40 58.36
C PHE A 19 -3.28 -27.50 59.56
N TYR A 20 -3.60 -26.23 59.29
CA TYR A 20 -3.96 -25.26 60.31
C TYR A 20 -5.14 -24.41 59.86
N PHE A 21 -5.86 -23.85 60.83
CA PHE A 21 -6.94 -22.91 60.55
C PHE A 21 -6.35 -21.52 60.31
N ASP A 22 -6.16 -21.17 59.04
CA ASP A 22 -5.54 -19.90 58.66
C ASP A 22 -6.47 -18.70 58.97
N PRO A 23 -5.93 -17.56 59.44
CA PRO A 23 -6.73 -16.36 59.73
C PRO A 23 -7.58 -15.82 58.56
N ILE A 24 -7.22 -16.16 57.31
CA ILE A 24 -7.99 -15.81 56.11
C ILE A 24 -9.30 -16.62 56.02
N VAL A 25 -9.38 -17.78 56.68
CA VAL A 25 -10.57 -18.63 56.67
C VAL A 25 -11.60 -18.10 57.66
N ASN A 26 -12.83 -17.88 57.19
CA ASN A 26 -13.92 -17.41 58.04
C ASN A 26 -14.23 -18.45 59.14
N PRO A 27 -14.37 -18.03 60.41
CA PRO A 27 -14.68 -18.95 61.51
C PRO A 27 -16.06 -19.57 61.34
N ILE A 28 -16.19 -20.84 61.73
CA ILE A 28 -17.47 -21.55 61.70
C ILE A 28 -18.30 -21.13 62.92
N SER A 29 -19.43 -20.47 62.70
CA SER A 29 -20.32 -20.02 63.77
C SER A 29 -20.95 -21.19 64.55
N GLN A 30 -20.74 -21.22 65.87
CA GLN A 30 -21.15 -22.30 66.77
C GLN A 30 -22.69 -22.52 66.82
N PHE A 31 -23.49 -21.46 66.63
CA PHE A 31 -24.96 -21.54 66.58
C PHE A 31 -25.49 -22.42 65.44
N ARG A 32 -24.80 -22.44 64.28
CA ARG A 32 -25.16 -23.32 63.15
C ARG A 32 -24.76 -24.78 63.38
N VAL A 33 -23.68 -25.01 64.13
CA VAL A 33 -23.19 -26.36 64.48
C VAL A 33 -24.09 -27.00 65.54
N ALA A 34 -24.50 -26.23 66.56
CA ALA A 34 -25.37 -26.71 67.63
C ALA A 34 -26.80 -27.07 67.16
N ALA A 35 -27.31 -26.37 66.14
CA ALA A 35 -28.60 -26.67 65.52
C ALA A 35 -28.58 -27.99 64.72
N ALA A 36 -27.46 -28.31 64.07
CA ALA A 36 -27.26 -29.57 63.35
C ALA A 36 -26.97 -30.73 64.32
N SER A 37 -26.18 -30.52 65.38
CA SER A 37 -25.87 -31.56 66.35
C SER A 37 -27.07 -32.00 67.18
N ARG A 38 -28.02 -31.09 67.46
CA ARG A 38 -29.31 -31.43 68.09
C ARG A 38 -30.19 -32.33 67.22
N ALA A 39 -29.98 -32.36 65.90
CA ALA A 39 -30.72 -33.23 65.00
C ALA A 39 -30.14 -34.66 64.91
N THR A 40 -28.96 -34.92 65.49
CA THR A 40 -28.21 -36.16 65.22
C THR A 40 -27.81 -37.00 66.42
N LEU A 41 -28.16 -36.68 67.67
CA LEU A 41 -27.88 -37.61 68.78
C LEU A 41 -28.89 -37.46 69.94
N THR A 42 -29.73 -38.49 70.09
CA THR A 42 -30.04 -39.16 71.37
C THR A 42 -30.58 -40.56 71.07
N ASP A 43 -29.70 -41.51 70.77
CA ASP A 43 -29.91 -42.90 71.20
C ASP A 43 -28.98 -43.09 72.41
N GLU A 44 -29.38 -42.48 73.52
CA GLU A 44 -28.85 -42.84 74.82
C GLU A 44 -29.67 -44.05 75.29
N GLU A 45 -28.98 -45.17 75.53
CA GLU A 45 -29.44 -46.37 76.25
C GLU A 45 -30.11 -47.53 75.48
N GLU A 46 -29.45 -48.14 74.49
CA GLU A 46 -29.62 -49.59 74.21
C GLU A 46 -28.25 -50.24 73.87
N GLU A 47 -27.76 -51.09 74.78
CA GLU A 47 -26.51 -51.89 74.76
C GLU A 47 -25.19 -51.12 74.46
N THR A 48 -24.24 -51.15 75.40
CA THR A 48 -22.87 -50.65 75.16
C THR A 48 -22.20 -51.44 74.03
N PHE A 49 -22.31 -50.95 72.79
CA PHE A 49 -21.61 -51.48 71.63
C PHE A 49 -20.10 -51.31 71.84
N GLN A 50 -19.40 -52.41 72.13
CA GLN A 50 -17.95 -52.43 72.33
C GLN A 50 -17.25 -52.85 71.04
N MET A 51 -16.27 -52.05 70.61
CA MET A 51 -15.45 -52.40 69.46
C MET A 51 -14.57 -53.62 69.80
N PRO A 52 -14.30 -54.52 68.83
CA PRO A 52 -13.42 -55.67 69.05
C PRO A 52 -12.03 -55.26 69.54
N MET A 53 -11.39 -56.08 70.38
CA MET A 53 -10.00 -55.88 70.79
C MET A 53 -9.08 -55.84 69.56
N GLY A 54 -8.28 -54.77 69.44
CA GLY A 54 -7.44 -54.50 68.28
C GLY A 54 -8.10 -53.61 67.21
N PHE A 55 -9.33 -53.15 67.41
CA PHE A 55 -9.95 -52.14 66.56
C PHE A 55 -9.35 -50.75 66.84
N ALA A 56 -8.54 -50.25 65.90
CA ALA A 56 -7.97 -48.91 65.90
C ALA A 56 -8.21 -48.22 64.55
N PRO A 57 -8.15 -46.88 64.49
CA PRO A 57 -8.12 -46.15 63.21
C PRO A 57 -7.03 -46.70 62.26
N ILE A 58 -7.33 -46.72 60.96
CA ILE A 58 -6.52 -47.40 59.92
C ILE A 58 -5.04 -46.98 59.91
N LEU A 59 -4.71 -45.74 60.31
CA LEU A 59 -3.36 -45.16 60.24
C LEU A 59 -2.88 -44.60 61.58
N THR A 60 -3.20 -45.25 62.71
CA THR A 60 -2.80 -44.78 64.05
C THR A 60 -1.27 -44.65 64.22
N ASP A 61 -0.49 -45.47 63.52
CA ASP A 61 0.98 -45.47 63.62
C ASP A 61 1.67 -44.35 62.82
N LEU A 62 0.94 -43.59 61.99
CA LEU A 62 1.49 -42.54 61.13
C LEU A 62 1.08 -41.13 61.60
N PRO A 63 1.99 -40.14 61.56
CA PRO A 63 1.64 -38.77 61.88
C PRO A 63 0.73 -38.16 60.80
N LEU A 64 -0.12 -37.22 61.21
CA LEU A 64 -1.08 -36.55 60.31
C LEU A 64 -0.39 -35.80 59.16
N TYR A 65 0.79 -35.24 59.40
CA TYR A 65 1.59 -34.54 58.40
C TYR A 65 3.10 -34.75 58.66
N THR A 66 3.89 -34.46 57.65
CA THR A 66 5.37 -34.46 57.67
C THR A 66 5.90 -33.12 57.17
N ASP A 67 7.20 -32.86 57.35
CA ASP A 67 7.89 -31.63 56.92
C ASP A 67 7.69 -31.32 55.41
N HIS A 68 7.48 -32.35 54.58
CA HIS A 68 7.29 -32.20 53.14
C HIS A 68 5.82 -32.10 52.70
N THR A 69 4.87 -32.28 53.63
CA THR A 69 3.44 -32.32 53.30
C THR A 69 2.96 -30.98 52.77
N ALA A 70 3.28 -29.86 53.45
CA ALA A 70 2.92 -28.52 53.01
C ALA A 70 3.54 -28.17 51.64
N SER A 71 4.81 -28.50 51.44
CA SER A 71 5.50 -28.32 50.16
C SER A 71 4.90 -29.16 49.03
N GLY A 72 4.48 -30.39 49.31
CA GLY A 72 3.78 -31.26 48.37
C GLY A 72 2.43 -30.70 47.93
N ILE A 73 1.65 -30.16 48.88
CA ILE A 73 0.38 -29.46 48.60
C ILE A 73 0.63 -28.20 47.76
N ALA A 74 1.70 -27.45 48.04
CA ALA A 74 2.07 -26.27 47.24
C ALA A 74 2.43 -26.62 45.79
N LEU A 75 3.16 -27.72 45.57
CA LEU A 75 3.50 -28.20 44.23
C LEU A 75 2.27 -28.68 43.45
N TYR A 76 1.25 -29.20 44.13
CA TYR A 76 0.01 -29.63 43.49
C TYR A 76 -0.66 -28.50 42.71
N TRP A 77 -0.65 -27.28 43.27
CA TRP A 77 -1.20 -26.08 42.64
C TRP A 77 -0.20 -25.25 41.82
N ALA A 78 1.00 -25.78 41.55
CA ALA A 78 2.02 -25.07 40.80
C ALA A 78 1.71 -25.02 39.28
N PRO A 79 2.21 -24.02 38.54
CA PRO A 79 2.08 -24.01 37.08
C PRO A 79 2.88 -25.15 36.44
N ARG A 80 2.41 -25.67 35.30
CA ARG A 80 3.25 -26.53 34.45
C ARG A 80 4.54 -25.75 34.08
N PRO A 81 5.74 -26.29 34.32
CA PRO A 81 6.07 -27.72 34.48
C PRO A 81 6.14 -28.28 35.90
N PHE A 82 5.92 -27.50 36.96
CA PHE A 82 6.26 -27.87 38.34
C PHE A 82 5.24 -28.79 39.04
N ASN A 83 4.02 -28.89 38.53
CA ASN A 83 2.96 -29.75 39.09
C ASN A 83 3.06 -31.23 38.70
N LEU A 84 4.14 -31.64 38.02
CA LEU A 84 4.32 -33.01 37.54
C LEU A 84 5.59 -33.61 38.13
N ARG A 85 5.50 -34.85 38.63
CA ARG A 85 6.68 -35.61 39.14
C ARG A 85 7.59 -36.11 38.02
N MET A 86 7.04 -36.36 36.83
CA MET A 86 7.78 -36.89 35.67
C MET A 86 7.34 -36.17 34.38
N GLY A 87 8.26 -36.05 33.42
CA GLY A 87 7.98 -35.41 32.14
C GLY A 87 8.98 -35.77 31.06
N LYS A 88 8.68 -35.39 29.81
CA LYS A 88 9.61 -35.54 28.68
C LYS A 88 10.54 -34.34 28.61
N THR A 89 11.83 -34.59 28.35
CA THR A 89 12.78 -33.52 28.07
C THR A 89 12.33 -32.73 26.83
N ARG A 90 12.55 -31.42 26.87
CA ARG A 90 12.18 -30.49 25.79
C ARG A 90 13.42 -29.75 25.31
N ARG A 91 13.42 -29.35 24.04
CA ARG A 91 14.48 -28.48 23.52
C ARG A 91 14.41 -27.12 24.21
N ALA A 92 15.55 -26.51 24.50
CA ALA A 92 15.62 -25.17 25.10
C ALA A 92 14.81 -24.13 24.32
N VAL A 93 14.79 -24.22 22.98
CA VAL A 93 14.04 -23.30 22.10
C VAL A 93 12.52 -23.43 22.27
N ASP A 94 12.01 -24.59 22.71
CA ASP A 94 10.58 -24.83 22.87
C ASP A 94 10.04 -24.36 24.23
N VAL A 95 10.89 -23.86 25.13
CA VAL A 95 10.50 -23.38 26.46
C VAL A 95 10.38 -21.85 26.47
N PRO A 96 9.15 -21.29 26.49
CA PRO A 96 8.96 -19.85 26.59
C PRO A 96 8.90 -19.36 28.03
N LEU A 97 9.98 -18.73 28.50
CA LEU A 97 10.06 -18.21 29.88
C LEU A 97 9.08 -17.06 30.15
N VAL A 98 8.85 -16.17 29.18
CA VAL A 98 8.09 -14.92 29.37
C VAL A 98 6.66 -14.95 28.84
N ASN A 99 6.20 -16.09 28.33
CA ASN A 99 4.88 -16.13 27.68
C ASN A 99 3.73 -15.81 28.62
N LYS A 100 3.80 -16.28 29.87
CA LYS A 100 2.77 -16.02 30.87
C LYS A 100 2.62 -14.54 31.17
N TRP A 101 3.72 -13.80 31.14
CA TRP A 101 3.74 -12.38 31.48
C TRP A 101 2.84 -11.53 30.56
N PHE A 102 2.86 -11.79 29.24
CA PHE A 102 2.03 -11.03 28.30
C PHE A 102 0.68 -11.69 28.00
N GLN A 103 0.43 -12.90 28.52
CA GLN A 103 -0.89 -13.55 28.49
C GLN A 103 -1.82 -12.98 29.55
N GLU A 104 -1.24 -12.47 30.65
CA GLU A 104 -1.94 -11.70 31.67
C GLU A 104 -2.13 -10.24 31.24
N HIS A 105 -3.04 -9.54 31.93
CA HIS A 105 -3.22 -8.11 31.72
C HIS A 105 -1.95 -7.34 32.10
N CYS A 106 -1.65 -6.29 31.34
CA CYS A 106 -0.52 -5.42 31.67
C CYS A 106 -0.77 -4.75 33.03
N PRO A 107 0.21 -4.71 33.94
CA PRO A 107 0.06 -4.02 35.21
C PRO A 107 -0.39 -2.56 35.03
N PRO A 108 -1.21 -2.02 35.96
CA PRO A 108 -1.62 -0.63 35.92
C PRO A 108 -0.40 0.31 36.00
N ASN A 109 -0.56 1.55 35.53
CA ASN A 109 0.49 2.60 35.54
C ASN A 109 1.74 2.33 34.67
N GLN A 110 1.71 1.32 33.80
CA GLN A 110 2.79 1.11 32.83
C GLN A 110 2.71 2.09 31.65
N PRO A 111 3.85 2.60 31.13
CA PRO A 111 3.87 3.51 29.99
C PRO A 111 3.23 2.93 28.71
N VAL A 112 2.70 3.79 27.84
CA VAL A 112 2.04 3.41 26.57
C VAL A 112 2.86 2.44 25.74
N LYS A 113 4.18 2.65 25.64
CA LYS A 113 5.09 1.78 24.86
C LYS A 113 5.06 0.31 25.33
N VAL A 114 4.91 0.08 26.63
CA VAL A 114 4.86 -1.27 27.22
C VAL A 114 3.50 -1.90 26.95
N ARG A 115 2.42 -1.14 27.17
CA ARG A 115 1.05 -1.58 26.87
C ARG A 115 0.87 -2.03 25.42
N VAL A 116 1.42 -1.26 24.47
CA VAL A 116 1.42 -1.62 23.04
C VAL A 116 2.26 -2.89 22.78
N SER A 117 3.38 -3.08 23.47
CA SER A 117 4.20 -4.29 23.34
C SER A 117 3.48 -5.54 23.87
N TYR A 118 2.76 -5.46 24.99
CA TYR A 118 1.88 -6.54 25.47
C TYR A 118 0.85 -6.92 24.41
N GLN A 119 0.13 -5.93 23.86
CA GLN A 119 -0.87 -6.16 22.81
C GLN A 119 -0.26 -6.83 21.56
N LYS A 120 0.92 -6.39 21.11
CA LYS A 120 1.60 -6.97 19.94
C LYS A 120 2.09 -8.40 20.16
N LEU A 121 2.61 -8.70 21.35
CA LEU A 121 3.02 -10.05 21.73
C LEU A 121 1.83 -10.98 21.82
N LEU A 122 0.73 -10.53 22.43
CA LEU A 122 -0.53 -11.26 22.47
C LEU A 122 -1.10 -11.49 21.07
N LYS A 123 -1.09 -10.48 20.19
CA LYS A 123 -1.46 -10.62 18.77
C LYS A 123 -0.63 -11.69 18.07
N CYS A 124 0.68 -11.70 18.27
CA CYS A 124 1.55 -12.73 17.69
C CYS A 124 1.21 -14.12 18.23
N TRP A 125 0.91 -14.23 19.53
CA TRP A 125 0.52 -15.48 20.16
C TRP A 125 -0.82 -16.01 19.61
N VAL A 126 -1.85 -15.16 19.51
CA VAL A 126 -3.16 -15.50 18.92
C VAL A 126 -3.00 -15.92 17.46
N LEU A 127 -2.26 -15.16 16.64
CA LEU A 127 -2.04 -15.50 15.23
C LEU A 127 -1.33 -16.85 15.04
N ASN A 128 -0.43 -17.22 15.97
CA ASN A 128 0.23 -18.53 15.92
C ASN A 128 -0.76 -19.67 16.24
N HIS A 129 -1.74 -19.46 17.13
CA HIS A 129 -2.77 -20.46 17.45
C HIS A 129 -3.85 -20.53 16.36
N LEU A 130 -4.32 -19.38 15.87
CA LEU A 130 -5.34 -19.28 14.83
C LEU A 130 -4.92 -19.98 13.53
N HIS A 131 -3.66 -19.83 13.12
CA HIS A 131 -3.12 -20.46 11.92
C HIS A 131 -2.37 -21.78 12.21
N SER A 132 -2.49 -22.32 13.42
CA SER A 132 -1.89 -23.61 13.73
C SER A 132 -2.62 -24.71 12.94
N ARG A 133 -1.86 -25.53 12.24
CA ARG A 133 -2.35 -26.73 11.56
C ARG A 133 -1.58 -27.93 12.10
N PRO A 134 -2.23 -29.10 12.23
CA PRO A 134 -1.52 -30.31 12.65
C PRO A 134 -0.36 -30.58 11.68
N PRO A 135 0.83 -30.97 12.20
CA PRO A 135 1.97 -31.26 11.35
C PRO A 135 1.63 -32.45 10.44
N LYS A 136 1.81 -32.28 9.13
CA LYS A 136 1.62 -33.37 8.17
C LYS A 136 2.62 -34.49 8.44
N ALA A 137 2.15 -35.73 8.43
CA ALA A 137 3.04 -36.89 8.46
C ALA A 137 3.90 -36.89 7.19
N LEU A 138 5.21 -36.81 7.36
CA LEU A 138 6.20 -36.81 6.28
C LEU A 138 7.31 -37.81 6.62
N ASN A 139 7.95 -38.35 5.59
CA ASN A 139 9.11 -39.23 5.77
C ASN A 139 10.25 -38.45 6.44
N LYS A 140 10.82 -39.05 7.49
CA LYS A 140 11.90 -38.43 8.27
C LYS A 140 13.18 -38.43 7.43
N LYS A 141 13.65 -37.24 7.04
CA LYS A 141 14.94 -37.05 6.37
C LYS A 141 15.99 -36.55 7.36
N TYR A 142 17.03 -37.35 7.58
CA TYR A 142 18.10 -37.03 8.53
C TYR A 142 19.38 -36.57 7.82
N LEU A 143 19.50 -35.25 7.58
CA LEU A 143 20.62 -34.68 6.82
C LEU A 143 21.99 -35.05 7.41
N PHE A 144 22.22 -34.79 8.70
CA PHE A 144 23.53 -35.06 9.32
C PHE A 144 23.86 -36.54 9.44
N LYS A 145 22.86 -37.43 9.56
CA LYS A 145 23.11 -38.89 9.50
C LYS A 145 23.59 -39.30 8.10
N SER A 146 22.96 -38.76 7.06
CA SER A 146 23.36 -38.98 5.67
C SER A 146 24.72 -38.38 5.32
N LEU A 147 25.10 -37.26 5.92
CA LEU A 147 26.43 -36.67 5.71
C LEU A 147 27.51 -37.50 6.42
N LYS A 148 27.27 -37.90 7.68
CA LYS A 148 28.19 -38.72 8.48
C LYS A 148 28.46 -40.10 7.87
N SER A 149 27.51 -40.67 7.12
CA SER A 149 27.72 -41.95 6.44
C SER A 149 28.67 -41.85 5.23
N THR A 150 29.03 -40.66 4.78
CA THR A 150 29.96 -40.48 3.67
C THR A 150 31.40 -40.34 4.16
N LYS A 151 32.38 -40.73 3.33
CA LYS A 151 33.81 -40.60 3.64
C LYS A 151 34.31 -39.16 3.82
N PHE A 152 33.54 -38.16 3.38
CA PHE A 152 33.94 -36.75 3.41
C PHE A 152 33.71 -36.06 4.76
N PHE A 153 32.97 -36.68 5.68
CA PHE A 153 32.65 -36.10 6.99
C PHE A 153 33.12 -36.99 8.13
N GLN A 154 33.86 -36.39 9.06
CA GLN A 154 34.30 -37.02 10.31
C GLN A 154 33.56 -36.42 11.51
N SER A 155 33.61 -37.08 12.66
CA SER A 155 32.94 -36.67 13.90
C SER A 155 33.98 -36.47 14.99
N THR A 156 33.92 -35.35 15.70
CA THR A 156 34.78 -35.04 16.85
C THR A 156 33.98 -34.24 17.89
N GLU A 157 34.51 -34.11 19.10
CA GLU A 157 33.98 -33.27 20.17
C GLU A 157 34.90 -32.05 20.35
N LEU A 158 34.33 -30.84 20.40
CA LEU A 158 35.08 -29.58 20.41
C LEU A 158 34.40 -28.57 21.35
N ASP A 159 35.17 -27.59 21.81
CA ASP A 159 34.63 -26.42 22.51
C ASP A 159 33.70 -25.63 21.57
N TRP A 160 32.59 -25.13 22.10
CA TRP A 160 31.62 -24.33 21.35
C TRP A 160 32.26 -23.08 20.74
N VAL A 161 33.18 -22.43 21.47
CA VAL A 161 33.88 -21.23 20.97
C VAL A 161 34.81 -21.59 19.82
N GLU A 162 35.50 -22.72 19.91
CA GLU A 162 36.36 -23.22 18.83
C GLU A 162 35.53 -23.51 17.57
N ALA A 163 34.42 -24.25 17.70
CA ALA A 163 33.51 -24.51 16.60
C ALA A 163 32.92 -23.22 16.00
N GLY A 164 32.58 -22.23 16.84
CA GLY A 164 32.09 -20.92 16.40
C GLY A 164 33.11 -20.13 15.58
N LEU A 165 34.38 -20.12 16.01
CA LEU A 165 35.49 -19.49 15.27
C LEU A 165 35.73 -20.19 13.93
N GLN A 166 35.69 -21.52 13.89
CA GLN A 166 35.80 -22.30 12.66
C GLN A 166 34.68 -21.94 11.66
N VAL A 167 33.42 -21.88 12.12
CA VAL A 167 32.28 -21.49 11.27
C VAL A 167 32.43 -20.07 10.71
N CYS A 168 32.90 -19.12 11.52
CA CYS A 168 33.15 -17.75 11.07
C CYS A 168 34.24 -17.68 9.99
N ARG A 169 35.36 -18.39 10.20
CA ARG A 169 36.47 -18.48 9.25
C ARG A 169 36.04 -19.14 7.94
N GLN A 170 35.32 -20.26 8.02
CA GLN A 170 34.78 -20.97 6.86
C GLN A 170 33.82 -20.07 6.07
N GLY A 171 32.89 -19.40 6.74
CA GLY A 171 31.94 -18.49 6.11
C GLY A 171 32.64 -17.32 5.40
N TYR A 172 33.66 -16.72 6.02
CA TYR A 172 34.49 -15.68 5.40
C TYR A 172 35.16 -16.20 4.13
N ASN A 173 35.85 -17.34 4.22
CA ASN A 173 36.55 -17.94 3.09
C ASN A 173 35.60 -18.30 1.95
N MET A 174 34.43 -18.88 2.23
CA MET A 174 33.43 -19.22 1.20
C MET A 174 32.96 -17.98 0.43
N LEU A 175 32.66 -16.89 1.13
CA LEU A 175 32.23 -15.64 0.49
C LEU A 175 33.37 -14.98 -0.28
N ASN A 176 34.59 -15.00 0.26
CA ASN A 176 35.75 -14.41 -0.40
C ASN A 176 36.14 -15.19 -1.67
N LEU A 177 36.12 -16.53 -1.61
CA LEU A 177 36.32 -17.39 -2.78
C LEU A 177 35.29 -17.09 -3.87
N LEU A 178 34.04 -16.81 -3.51
CA LEU A 178 33.01 -16.43 -4.49
C LEU A 178 33.27 -15.05 -5.13
N ILE A 179 33.83 -14.09 -4.38
CA ILE A 179 34.25 -12.77 -4.91
C ILE A 179 35.39 -12.96 -5.91
N HIS A 180 36.43 -13.71 -5.53
CA HIS A 180 37.57 -13.99 -6.38
C HIS A 180 37.18 -14.82 -7.61
N ARG A 181 36.32 -15.83 -7.47
CA ARG A 181 35.82 -16.66 -8.60
C ARG A 181 35.07 -15.84 -9.64
N LYS A 182 34.51 -14.70 -9.27
CA LYS A 182 33.85 -13.74 -10.19
C LYS A 182 34.81 -12.69 -10.76
N ASN A 183 36.10 -12.76 -10.44
CA ASN A 183 37.13 -11.80 -10.80
C ASN A 183 36.73 -10.37 -10.39
N LEU A 184 36.39 -10.19 -9.12
CA LEU A 184 35.98 -8.92 -8.51
C LEU A 184 37.07 -8.37 -7.58
N ASN A 185 38.29 -8.22 -8.09
CA ASN A 185 39.48 -7.84 -7.32
C ASN A 185 39.40 -6.42 -6.71
N TYR A 186 38.45 -5.60 -7.16
CA TYR A 186 38.18 -4.26 -6.66
C TYR A 186 37.17 -4.24 -5.50
N LEU A 187 36.74 -5.40 -5.01
CA LEU A 187 35.95 -5.55 -3.80
C LEU A 187 36.75 -6.26 -2.72
N HIS A 188 36.66 -5.75 -1.49
CA HIS A 188 37.26 -6.36 -0.32
C HIS A 188 36.15 -6.71 0.70
N LEU A 189 36.18 -7.94 1.19
CA LEU A 189 35.37 -8.38 2.32
C LEU A 189 36.24 -8.33 3.57
N ASP A 190 35.88 -7.50 4.54
CA ASP A 190 36.56 -7.48 5.84
C ASP A 190 36.09 -8.63 6.76
N TYR A 191 36.84 -8.90 7.83
CA TYR A 191 36.55 -9.99 8.77
C TYR A 191 35.26 -9.79 9.59
N ASN A 192 34.72 -8.57 9.61
CA ASN A 192 33.39 -8.24 10.17
C ASN A 192 32.29 -8.30 9.09
N PHE A 193 32.61 -8.93 7.96
CA PHE A 193 31.74 -9.17 6.84
C PHE A 193 31.22 -7.87 6.18
N ASN A 194 31.89 -6.73 6.25
CA ASN A 194 31.58 -5.57 5.41
C ASN A 194 32.17 -5.77 4.02
N LEU A 195 31.35 -5.59 2.99
CA LEU A 195 31.80 -5.57 1.60
C LEU A 195 32.04 -4.13 1.18
N LYS A 196 33.30 -3.79 0.90
CA LYS A 196 33.73 -2.43 0.54
C LYS A 196 34.41 -2.43 -0.84
N PRO A 197 34.21 -1.40 -1.68
CA PRO A 197 35.02 -1.21 -2.86
C PRO A 197 36.40 -0.66 -2.45
N ILE A 198 37.47 -1.16 -3.10
CA ILE A 198 38.85 -0.70 -2.85
C ILE A 198 39.10 0.65 -3.54
N LYS A 199 38.41 0.89 -4.66
CA LYS A 199 38.48 2.11 -5.47
C LYS A 199 37.08 2.52 -5.94
N THR A 200 36.93 3.73 -6.43
CA THR A 200 35.70 4.15 -7.12
C THR A 200 35.47 3.29 -8.35
N LEU A 201 34.31 2.64 -8.43
CA LEU A 201 33.99 1.68 -9.47
C LEU A 201 33.42 2.35 -10.71
N THR A 202 33.88 1.94 -11.88
CA THR A 202 33.26 2.29 -13.17
C THR A 202 31.84 1.72 -13.27
N THR A 203 31.02 2.25 -14.18
CA THR A 203 29.66 1.73 -14.41
C THR A 203 29.64 0.25 -14.80
N LYS A 204 30.66 -0.23 -15.54
CA LYS A 204 30.83 -1.64 -15.93
C LYS A 204 31.17 -2.51 -14.73
N GLU A 205 32.15 -2.11 -13.91
CA GLU A 205 32.52 -2.81 -12.67
C GLU A 205 31.34 -2.85 -11.70
N ARG A 206 30.62 -1.73 -11.51
CA ARG A 206 29.44 -1.65 -10.65
C ARG A 206 28.31 -2.59 -11.09
N LYS A 207 28.03 -2.67 -12.40
CA LYS A 207 27.03 -3.61 -12.95
C LYS A 207 27.46 -5.07 -12.75
N LYS A 208 28.76 -5.40 -12.94
CA LYS A 208 29.30 -6.76 -12.80
C LYS A 208 29.31 -7.25 -11.35
N SER A 209 29.67 -6.36 -10.42
CA SER A 209 29.86 -6.66 -8.99
C SER A 209 28.59 -6.57 -8.13
N ARG A 210 27.45 -6.21 -8.73
CA ARG A 210 26.16 -6.15 -8.04
C ARG A 210 25.70 -7.55 -7.61
N PHE A 211 25.97 -7.89 -6.36
CA PHE A 211 25.45 -9.11 -5.75
C PHE A 211 23.95 -9.01 -5.45
N GLY A 212 23.29 -10.17 -5.42
CA GLY A 212 21.87 -10.29 -5.09
C GLY A 212 21.63 -10.56 -3.59
N ASN A 213 20.36 -10.70 -3.23
CA ASN A 213 19.94 -10.93 -1.85
C ASN A 213 20.53 -12.21 -1.24
N ALA A 214 20.78 -13.25 -2.03
CA ALA A 214 21.36 -14.51 -1.55
C ALA A 214 22.72 -14.28 -0.87
N PHE A 215 23.64 -13.61 -1.56
CA PHE A 215 24.98 -13.31 -1.05
C PHE A 215 24.91 -12.39 0.17
N HIS A 216 24.17 -11.28 0.05
CA HIS A 216 24.14 -10.29 1.12
C HIS A 216 23.40 -10.76 2.37
N LEU A 217 22.34 -11.56 2.25
CA LEU A 217 21.63 -12.11 3.40
C LEU A 217 22.50 -13.12 4.15
N THR A 218 23.22 -14.01 3.44
CA THR A 218 24.17 -14.93 4.06
C THR A 218 25.31 -14.17 4.76
N ARG A 219 25.87 -13.14 4.10
CA ARG A 219 26.90 -12.26 4.68
C ARG A 219 26.44 -11.64 6.01
N GLU A 220 25.21 -11.13 6.08
CA GLU A 220 24.68 -10.51 7.29
C GLU A 220 24.31 -11.54 8.38
N ILE A 221 23.93 -12.76 8.02
CA ILE A 221 23.76 -13.86 9.00
C ILE A 221 25.12 -14.23 9.60
N LEU A 222 26.15 -14.36 8.77
CA LEU A 222 27.51 -14.64 9.25
C LEU A 222 28.05 -13.50 10.11
N ARG A 223 27.73 -12.24 9.80
CA ARG A 223 28.00 -11.11 10.70
C ARG A 223 27.33 -11.28 12.06
N LEU A 224 26.05 -11.64 12.10
CA LEU A 224 25.35 -11.86 13.37
C LEU A 224 26.01 -12.98 14.18
N THR A 225 26.35 -14.10 13.53
CA THR A 225 27.08 -15.20 14.17
C THR A 225 28.44 -14.75 14.69
N LYS A 226 29.19 -13.96 13.90
CA LYS A 226 30.49 -13.42 14.28
C LYS A 226 30.40 -12.54 15.52
N LEU A 227 29.42 -11.64 15.59
CA LEU A 227 29.19 -10.80 16.78
C LEU A 227 28.92 -11.64 18.04
N LEU A 228 28.15 -12.73 17.92
CA LEU A 228 27.87 -13.63 19.04
C LEU A 228 29.12 -14.40 19.48
N VAL A 229 29.86 -14.97 18.53
CA VAL A 229 31.09 -15.73 18.82
C VAL A 229 32.15 -14.82 19.43
N ASP A 230 32.34 -13.61 18.88
CA ASP A 230 33.33 -12.65 19.40
C ASP A 230 33.00 -12.23 20.84
N ALA A 231 31.73 -12.06 21.19
CA ALA A 231 31.34 -11.77 22.57
C ALA A 231 31.77 -12.89 23.52
N HIS A 232 31.58 -14.16 23.13
CA HIS A 232 32.06 -15.31 23.89
C HIS A 232 33.59 -15.42 23.92
N VAL A 233 34.28 -15.05 22.84
CA VAL A 233 35.75 -15.02 22.80
C VAL A 233 36.28 -13.97 23.79
N GLN A 234 35.73 -12.77 23.81
CA GLN A 234 36.14 -11.72 24.75
C GLN A 234 35.94 -12.14 26.21
N TYR A 235 34.84 -12.82 26.51
CA TYR A 235 34.61 -13.42 27.82
C TYR A 235 35.66 -14.48 28.16
N ARG A 236 35.99 -15.39 27.22
CA ARG A 236 36.97 -16.47 27.44
C ARG A 236 38.42 -15.99 27.53
N LEU A 237 38.73 -14.84 26.92
CA LEU A 237 40.02 -14.16 27.07
C LEU A 237 40.16 -13.44 28.42
N GLY A 238 39.10 -13.34 29.23
CA GLY A 238 39.10 -12.64 30.50
C GLY A 238 38.97 -11.12 30.38
N ASN A 239 38.67 -10.59 29.19
CA ASN A 239 38.53 -9.15 28.95
C ASN A 239 37.16 -8.60 29.40
N VAL A 240 36.17 -9.48 29.55
CA VAL A 240 34.76 -9.13 29.82
C VAL A 240 34.20 -10.09 30.85
N ASP A 241 33.38 -9.58 31.77
CA ASP A 241 32.73 -10.37 32.81
C ASP A 241 31.51 -11.18 32.30
N ALA A 242 31.10 -12.22 33.03
CA ALA A 242 29.95 -13.06 32.72
C ALA A 242 28.63 -12.26 32.61
N PHE A 243 28.42 -11.28 33.49
CA PHE A 243 27.21 -10.43 33.44
C PHE A 243 27.23 -9.51 32.22
N GLN A 244 28.40 -8.98 31.87
CA GLN A 244 28.60 -8.16 30.68
C GLN A 244 28.42 -8.98 29.40
N LEU A 245 28.87 -10.24 29.37
CA LEU A 245 28.57 -11.17 28.28
C LEU A 245 27.06 -11.37 28.12
N ALA A 246 26.35 -11.64 29.21
CA ALA A 246 24.90 -11.86 29.18
C ALA A 246 24.13 -10.62 28.69
N ASP A 247 24.51 -9.41 29.16
CA ASP A 247 23.95 -8.14 28.68
C ASP A 247 24.32 -7.88 27.20
N GLY A 248 25.55 -8.19 26.80
CA GLY A 248 26.01 -8.12 25.41
C GLY A 248 25.20 -9.02 24.48
N LEU A 249 24.92 -10.27 24.87
CA LEU A 249 24.05 -11.18 24.12
C LEU A 249 22.62 -10.64 24.02
N GLN A 250 22.06 -10.11 25.11
CA GLN A 250 20.75 -9.48 25.10
C GLN A 250 20.73 -8.29 24.13
N TYR A 251 21.74 -7.45 24.19
CA TYR A 251 21.88 -6.29 23.32
C TYR A 251 21.95 -6.70 21.85
N ILE A 252 22.78 -7.70 21.51
CA ILE A 252 22.92 -8.21 20.14
C ILE A 252 21.56 -8.69 19.62
N PHE A 253 20.86 -9.56 20.35
CA PHE A 253 19.58 -10.11 19.89
C PHE A 253 18.44 -9.06 19.86
N ALA A 254 18.47 -8.06 20.73
CA ALA A 254 17.50 -6.96 20.72
C ALA A 254 17.75 -5.95 19.59
N HIS A 255 19.01 -5.79 19.15
CA HIS A 255 19.43 -4.74 18.22
C HIS A 255 20.04 -5.29 16.92
N VAL A 256 19.68 -6.50 16.49
CA VAL A 256 20.12 -7.07 15.19
C VAL A 256 19.86 -6.13 14.02
N GLY A 257 18.75 -5.39 14.02
CA GLY A 257 18.44 -4.41 12.96
C GLY A 257 19.37 -3.19 12.91
N GLN A 258 20.14 -2.93 13.97
CA GLN A 258 21.12 -1.85 14.05
C GLN A 258 22.54 -2.37 13.82
N LEU A 259 22.89 -3.50 14.45
CA LEU A 259 24.21 -4.12 14.35
C LEU A 259 24.45 -4.82 13.00
N THR A 260 23.37 -5.23 12.33
CA THR A 260 23.40 -5.84 11.01
C THR A 260 22.55 -5.04 10.02
N GLY A 261 22.66 -5.38 8.74
CA GLY A 261 21.86 -4.84 7.65
C GLY A 261 20.83 -5.82 7.07
N MET A 262 20.47 -6.90 7.77
CA MET A 262 19.66 -8.00 7.22
C MET A 262 18.32 -7.56 6.61
N TYR A 263 17.67 -6.55 7.21
CA TYR A 263 16.38 -6.04 6.76
C TYR A 263 16.42 -5.44 5.35
N ARG A 264 17.58 -4.97 4.86
CA ARG A 264 17.75 -4.42 3.51
C ARG A 264 17.61 -5.49 2.44
N TYR A 265 18.06 -6.71 2.75
CA TYR A 265 18.07 -7.85 1.81
C TYR A 265 16.86 -8.78 2.01
N LYS A 266 16.18 -8.69 3.16
CA LYS A 266 14.89 -9.32 3.41
C LYS A 266 14.05 -8.53 4.41
N TYR A 267 13.20 -7.64 3.90
CA TYR A 267 12.42 -6.71 4.75
C TYR A 267 11.42 -7.39 5.70
N ARG A 268 10.92 -8.59 5.37
CA ARG A 268 9.99 -9.35 6.25
C ARG A 268 10.60 -9.63 7.65
N LEU A 269 11.93 -9.59 7.79
CA LEU A 269 12.67 -9.68 9.05
C LEU A 269 12.29 -8.57 10.05
N MET A 270 11.70 -7.45 9.60
CA MET A 270 11.14 -6.43 10.49
C MET A 270 10.10 -6.99 11.46
N ARG A 271 9.47 -8.14 11.15
CA ARG A 271 8.62 -8.87 12.10
C ARG A 271 9.41 -9.29 13.34
N GLN A 272 10.58 -9.92 13.18
CA GLN A 272 11.44 -10.36 14.27
C GLN A 272 12.03 -9.18 15.03
N VAL A 273 12.53 -8.16 14.32
CA VAL A 273 13.12 -6.96 14.96
C VAL A 273 12.09 -6.26 15.85
N ARG A 274 10.84 -6.10 15.39
CA ARG A 274 9.76 -5.54 16.22
C ARG A 274 9.45 -6.44 17.42
N MET A 275 9.37 -7.75 17.23
CA MET A 275 9.13 -8.70 18.31
C MET A 275 10.23 -8.66 19.38
N CYS A 276 11.51 -8.57 19.00
CA CYS A 276 12.61 -8.43 19.95
C CYS A 276 12.55 -7.10 20.71
N LYS A 277 12.12 -6.01 20.07
CA LYS A 277 11.86 -4.73 20.76
C LYS A 277 10.71 -4.84 21.75
N ASP A 278 9.63 -5.52 21.38
CA ASP A 278 8.49 -5.74 22.27
C ASP A 278 8.88 -6.63 23.47
N LEU A 279 9.69 -7.67 23.25
CA LEU A 279 10.28 -8.48 24.33
C LEU A 279 11.22 -7.65 25.22
N LYS A 280 12.03 -6.76 24.64
CA LYS A 280 12.88 -5.85 25.41
C LYS A 280 12.04 -4.98 26.35
N HIS A 281 10.94 -4.40 25.87
CA HIS A 281 10.05 -3.59 26.70
C HIS A 281 9.42 -4.42 27.82
N LEU A 282 8.92 -5.62 27.50
CA LEU A 282 8.33 -6.54 28.47
C LEU A 282 9.32 -6.90 29.59
N ILE A 283 10.54 -7.27 29.22
CA ILE A 283 11.57 -7.71 30.16
C ILE A 283 12.07 -6.53 31.01
N TYR A 284 12.40 -5.40 30.39
CA TYR A 284 13.08 -4.30 31.09
C TYR A 284 12.16 -3.63 32.12
N TYR A 285 10.87 -3.53 31.85
CA TYR A 285 9.90 -2.96 32.79
C TYR A 285 9.52 -3.88 33.94
N ARG A 286 9.92 -5.15 33.87
CA ARG A 286 9.81 -6.11 34.96
C ARG A 286 11.14 -6.35 35.68
N PHE A 287 12.27 -6.11 35.00
CA PHE A 287 13.61 -6.27 35.55
C PHE A 287 14.09 -5.01 36.29
N ASN A 288 13.86 -3.81 35.73
CA ASN A 288 14.26 -2.53 36.31
C ASN A 288 13.17 -1.99 37.27
N THR A 289 12.75 -2.80 38.23
CA THR A 289 11.76 -2.43 39.26
C THR A 289 12.37 -2.52 40.65
N GLY A 290 11.97 -1.64 41.56
CA GLY A 290 12.53 -1.59 42.92
C GLY A 290 13.90 -0.90 42.93
N PRO A 291 14.92 -1.47 43.61
CA PRO A 291 16.27 -0.86 43.69
C PRO A 291 17.03 -0.80 42.36
N VAL A 292 16.63 -1.59 41.36
CA VAL A 292 17.33 -1.68 40.06
C VAL A 292 16.92 -0.52 39.15
N GLY A 293 17.85 0.40 38.92
CA GLY A 293 17.65 1.58 38.09
C GLY A 293 17.58 1.32 36.58
N LYS A 294 17.44 2.41 35.81
CA LYS A 294 17.52 2.36 34.34
C LYS A 294 19.00 2.40 33.92
N GLY A 295 19.53 1.27 33.48
CA GLY A 295 20.90 1.18 32.98
C GLY A 295 21.14 -0.08 32.14
N PRO A 296 22.35 -0.23 31.56
CA PRO A 296 22.82 -1.52 31.07
C PRO A 296 22.96 -2.52 32.24
N GLY A 297 22.86 -3.82 31.97
CA GLY A 297 22.92 -4.87 32.99
C GLY A 297 21.74 -5.88 32.97
N CYS A 298 20.92 -5.88 31.91
CA CYS A 298 19.82 -6.82 31.76
C CYS A 298 20.24 -8.00 30.88
N GLY A 299 20.88 -9.01 31.48
CA GLY A 299 21.39 -10.20 30.80
C GLY A 299 20.36 -11.27 30.37
N PHE A 300 19.08 -10.92 30.20
CA PHE A 300 18.01 -11.90 29.97
C PHE A 300 17.73 -12.16 28.47
N TRP A 301 18.69 -12.81 27.80
CA TRP A 301 18.73 -12.96 26.33
C TRP A 301 17.90 -14.10 25.75
N ALA A 302 17.48 -15.08 26.57
CA ALA A 302 16.80 -16.29 26.09
C ALA A 302 15.54 -16.03 25.24
N PRO A 303 14.63 -15.08 25.59
CA PRO A 303 13.45 -14.81 24.76
C PRO A 303 13.80 -14.30 23.35
N ALA A 304 14.76 -13.38 23.23
CA ALA A 304 15.16 -12.80 21.96
C ALA A 304 15.97 -13.79 21.11
N TRP A 305 16.83 -14.59 21.73
CA TRP A 305 17.55 -15.70 21.09
C TRP A 305 16.60 -16.68 20.38
N ARG A 306 15.51 -17.06 21.05
CA ARG A 306 14.48 -17.95 20.46
C ARG A 306 13.85 -17.37 19.20
N VAL A 307 13.57 -16.06 19.18
CA VAL A 307 13.01 -15.38 18.00
C VAL A 307 13.94 -15.54 16.78
N TRP A 308 15.24 -15.39 16.98
CA TRP A 308 16.23 -15.53 15.92
C TRP A 308 16.44 -16.98 15.48
N LEU A 309 16.39 -17.96 16.40
CA LEU A 309 16.42 -19.37 16.01
C LEU A 309 15.19 -19.80 15.21
N PHE A 310 13.99 -19.33 15.58
CA PHE A 310 12.79 -19.59 14.78
C PHE A 310 12.83 -18.88 13.42
N PHE A 311 13.50 -17.74 13.33
CA PHE A 311 13.80 -17.13 12.04
C PHE A 311 14.73 -18.01 11.20
N LEU A 312 15.82 -18.52 11.79
CA LEU A 312 16.75 -19.42 11.10
C LEU A 312 16.06 -20.68 10.60
N ARG A 313 15.18 -21.29 11.41
CA ARG A 313 14.36 -22.44 11.01
C ARG A 313 13.59 -22.20 9.70
N GLY A 314 13.05 -21.00 9.49
CA GLY A 314 12.30 -20.66 8.29
C GLY A 314 13.17 -20.15 7.13
N ILE A 315 14.37 -19.62 7.40
CA ILE A 315 15.23 -19.04 6.37
C ILE A 315 16.15 -20.06 5.71
N VAL A 316 16.54 -21.12 6.43
CA VAL A 316 17.50 -22.13 5.94
C VAL A 316 17.06 -22.73 4.61
N PRO A 317 15.82 -23.27 4.43
CA PRO A 317 15.42 -23.84 3.15
C PRO A 317 15.38 -22.81 2.01
N LEU A 318 15.08 -21.54 2.33
CA LEU A 318 15.06 -20.47 1.34
C LEU A 318 16.47 -20.13 0.86
N LEU A 319 17.42 -20.04 1.79
CA LEU A 319 18.82 -19.75 1.51
C LEU A 319 19.51 -20.91 0.81
N GLU A 320 19.24 -22.16 1.20
CA GLU A 320 19.74 -23.34 0.50
C GLU A 320 19.37 -23.31 -0.99
N ARG A 321 18.09 -23.04 -1.30
CA ARG A 321 17.64 -22.89 -2.70
C ARG A 321 18.31 -21.71 -3.40
N TRP A 322 18.42 -20.55 -2.72
CA TRP A 322 19.00 -19.35 -3.32
C TRP A 322 20.51 -19.47 -3.58
N LEU A 323 21.24 -20.06 -2.64
CA LEU A 323 22.68 -20.33 -2.76
C LEU A 323 22.92 -21.46 -3.76
N GLY A 324 22.12 -22.53 -3.75
CA GLY A 324 22.15 -23.58 -4.76
C GLY A 324 22.01 -23.01 -6.17
N ASN A 325 20.97 -22.20 -6.41
CA ASN A 325 20.79 -21.53 -7.70
C ASN A 325 21.92 -20.54 -8.05
N LEU A 326 22.50 -19.87 -7.05
CA LEU A 326 23.63 -18.96 -7.26
C LEU A 326 24.89 -19.71 -7.68
N LEU A 327 25.18 -20.83 -7.02
CA LEU A 327 26.34 -21.68 -7.29
C LEU A 327 26.17 -22.42 -8.61
N ALA A 328 25.02 -23.08 -8.85
CA ALA A 328 24.72 -23.72 -10.13
C ALA A 328 24.90 -22.73 -11.29
N ARG A 329 24.34 -21.52 -11.20
CA ARG A 329 24.53 -20.48 -12.22
C ARG A 329 25.98 -20.01 -12.37
N GLN A 330 26.79 -20.09 -11.32
CA GLN A 330 28.20 -19.67 -11.37
C GLN A 330 29.08 -20.76 -12.00
N PHE A 331 28.77 -22.04 -11.78
CA PHE A 331 29.54 -23.17 -12.28
C PHE A 331 29.04 -23.67 -13.64
N GLU A 332 27.74 -23.82 -13.82
CA GLU A 332 27.08 -24.30 -15.06
C GLU A 332 26.76 -23.16 -16.04
N GLY A 333 26.80 -21.90 -15.58
CA GLY A 333 26.46 -20.73 -16.40
C GLY A 333 24.95 -20.42 -16.44
N ARG A 334 24.57 -19.46 -17.30
CA ARG A 334 23.17 -19.05 -17.49
C ARG A 334 22.60 -19.62 -18.78
N HIS A 335 21.49 -20.34 -18.68
CA HIS A 335 20.66 -20.73 -19.82
C HIS A 335 19.92 -19.50 -20.39
N SER A 336 20.26 -19.07 -21.61
CA SER A 336 19.77 -17.82 -22.22
C SER A 336 18.30 -17.87 -22.69
N LYS A 337 17.81 -19.06 -23.08
CA LYS A 337 16.44 -19.30 -23.58
C LYS A 337 15.73 -20.50 -22.94
N GLY A 338 16.24 -21.06 -21.84
CA GLY A 338 15.71 -22.29 -21.25
C GLY A 338 14.33 -22.16 -20.59
N ILE A 339 13.89 -20.93 -20.27
CA ILE A 339 12.59 -20.68 -19.61
C ILE A 339 11.82 -19.64 -20.42
N ALA A 340 10.61 -20.01 -20.85
CA ALA A 340 9.68 -19.09 -21.50
C ALA A 340 9.36 -17.92 -20.56
N LYS A 341 9.50 -16.69 -21.06
CA LYS A 341 9.24 -15.50 -20.25
C LYS A 341 7.73 -15.29 -20.15
N THR A 342 7.21 -15.26 -18.92
CA THR A 342 5.80 -14.92 -18.65
C THR A 342 5.47 -13.50 -19.11
N VAL A 343 4.27 -13.32 -19.65
CA VAL A 343 3.75 -12.01 -20.08
C VAL A 343 3.34 -11.22 -18.84
N THR A 344 4.15 -10.24 -18.45
CA THR A 344 3.86 -9.32 -17.35
C THR A 344 3.23 -8.03 -17.88
N LYS A 345 2.72 -7.17 -16.98
CA LYS A 345 2.06 -5.88 -17.30
C LYS A 345 2.75 -5.06 -18.39
N GLN A 346 4.09 -5.03 -18.39
CA GLN A 346 4.88 -4.26 -19.37
C GLN A 346 4.78 -4.78 -20.81
N ARG A 347 4.46 -6.07 -21.00
CA ARG A 347 4.46 -6.75 -22.30
C ARG A 347 3.07 -7.07 -22.83
N VAL A 348 2.01 -6.73 -22.09
CA VAL A 348 0.63 -7.06 -22.48
C VAL A 348 0.29 -6.47 -23.85
N GLU A 349 0.54 -5.18 -24.07
CA GLU A 349 0.24 -4.52 -25.35
C GLU A 349 1.10 -5.09 -26.50
N SER A 350 2.41 -5.27 -26.28
CA SER A 350 3.31 -5.81 -27.31
C SER A 350 3.02 -7.27 -27.65
N HIS A 351 2.59 -8.07 -26.67
CA HIS A 351 2.23 -9.46 -26.87
C HIS A 351 0.90 -9.59 -27.59
N PHE A 352 -0.09 -8.76 -27.25
CA PHE A 352 -1.35 -8.68 -27.99
C PHE A 352 -1.11 -8.37 -29.47
N ASP A 353 -0.25 -7.38 -29.78
CA ASP A 353 0.10 -7.05 -31.16
C ASP A 353 0.86 -8.19 -31.86
N LEU A 354 1.66 -8.97 -31.13
CA LEU A 354 2.36 -10.13 -31.67
C LEU A 354 1.38 -11.25 -32.04
N GLU A 355 0.45 -11.57 -31.14
CA GLU A 355 -0.58 -12.60 -31.36
C GLU A 355 -1.55 -12.19 -32.47
N LEU A 356 -1.98 -10.93 -32.50
CA LEU A 356 -2.83 -10.39 -33.57
C LEU A 356 -2.17 -10.54 -34.94
N ARG A 357 -0.88 -10.18 -35.06
CA ARG A 357 -0.13 -10.34 -36.31
C ARG A 357 0.03 -11.80 -36.70
N ALA A 358 0.24 -12.70 -35.75
CA ALA A 358 0.32 -14.13 -36.01
C ALA A 358 -1.02 -14.69 -36.50
N ALA A 359 -2.14 -14.31 -35.86
CA ALA A 359 -3.48 -14.72 -36.27
C ALA A 359 -3.81 -14.24 -37.69
N VAL A 360 -3.55 -12.96 -38.00
CA VAL A 360 -3.75 -12.40 -39.34
C VAL A 360 -2.87 -13.12 -40.37
N MET A 361 -1.64 -13.50 -40.02
CA MET A 361 -0.76 -14.26 -40.92
C MET A 361 -1.31 -15.65 -41.23
N HIS A 362 -1.94 -16.33 -40.26
CA HIS A 362 -2.61 -17.61 -40.51
C HIS A 362 -3.78 -17.44 -41.48
N ASP A 363 -4.68 -16.49 -41.22
CA ASP A 363 -5.82 -16.20 -42.09
C ASP A 363 -5.38 -15.80 -43.51
N ILE A 364 -4.30 -15.02 -43.65
CA ILE A 364 -3.73 -14.68 -44.98
C ILE A 364 -3.27 -15.93 -45.72
N LEU A 365 -2.62 -16.88 -45.05
CA LEU A 365 -2.11 -18.09 -45.71
C LEU A 365 -3.25 -18.99 -46.16
N ASP A 366 -4.32 -19.09 -45.38
CA ASP A 366 -5.48 -19.93 -45.68
C ASP A 366 -6.37 -19.33 -46.79
N MET A 367 -6.42 -18.00 -46.91
CA MET A 367 -7.22 -17.31 -47.92
C MET A 367 -6.56 -17.21 -49.30
N MET A 368 -5.25 -17.46 -49.42
CA MET A 368 -4.52 -17.27 -50.67
C MET A 368 -4.62 -18.54 -51.54
N PRO A 369 -5.03 -18.43 -52.82
CA PRO A 369 -5.14 -19.59 -53.69
C PRO A 369 -3.78 -20.22 -54.00
N GLU A 370 -3.80 -21.52 -54.28
CA GLU A 370 -2.60 -22.31 -54.61
C GLU A 370 -1.88 -21.69 -55.82
N GLY A 371 -0.68 -21.14 -55.57
CA GLY A 371 0.14 -20.46 -56.60
C GLY A 371 0.55 -19.03 -56.23
N VAL A 372 -0.16 -18.35 -55.33
CA VAL A 372 0.17 -16.98 -54.90
C VAL A 372 0.99 -17.03 -53.60
N LYS A 373 2.25 -17.47 -53.66
CA LYS A 373 3.07 -17.66 -52.44
C LYS A 373 3.58 -16.36 -51.80
N ALA A 374 3.42 -16.30 -50.47
CA ALA A 374 4.17 -15.63 -49.38
C ALA A 374 4.60 -14.15 -49.47
N ASN A 375 4.98 -13.60 -50.63
CA ASN A 375 5.63 -12.30 -50.74
C ASN A 375 4.70 -11.10 -50.44
N LYS A 376 3.38 -11.29 -50.58
CA LYS A 376 2.38 -10.23 -50.32
C LYS A 376 1.95 -10.12 -48.85
N SER A 377 2.30 -11.09 -48.00
CA SER A 377 1.88 -11.13 -46.58
C SER A 377 2.34 -9.89 -45.79
N ARG A 378 3.57 -9.43 -46.03
CA ARG A 378 4.13 -8.22 -45.38
C ARG A 378 3.36 -6.96 -45.76
N THR A 379 2.98 -6.83 -47.03
CA THR A 379 2.20 -5.68 -47.54
C THR A 379 0.80 -5.66 -46.94
N ILE A 380 0.14 -6.81 -46.82
CA ILE A 380 -1.16 -6.92 -46.15
C ILE A 380 -1.05 -6.50 -44.67
N LEU A 381 0.00 -6.91 -43.97
CA LEU A 381 0.24 -6.45 -42.58
C LEU A 381 0.54 -4.94 -42.47
N GLN A 382 1.08 -4.32 -43.51
CA GLN A 382 1.22 -2.85 -43.57
C GLN A 382 -0.15 -2.19 -43.72
N HIS A 383 -1.01 -2.70 -44.60
CA HIS A 383 -2.40 -2.24 -44.73
C HIS A 383 -3.19 -2.41 -43.42
N LEU A 384 -3.03 -3.53 -42.70
CA LEU A 384 -3.63 -3.71 -41.37
C LEU A 384 -3.17 -2.62 -40.38
N SER A 385 -1.87 -2.31 -40.39
CA SER A 385 -1.30 -1.30 -39.50
C SER A 385 -1.79 0.10 -39.85
N GLU A 386 -1.96 0.39 -41.15
CA GLU A 386 -2.49 1.66 -41.63
C GLU A 386 -3.99 1.81 -41.36
N ALA A 387 -4.79 0.77 -41.62
CA ALA A 387 -6.21 0.74 -41.29
C ALA A 387 -6.45 1.00 -39.78
N TRP A 388 -5.59 0.47 -38.91
CA TRP A 388 -5.63 0.78 -37.47
C TRP A 388 -5.31 2.25 -37.15
N ARG A 389 -4.38 2.89 -37.88
CA ARG A 389 -4.08 4.33 -37.72
C ARG A 389 -5.23 5.18 -38.21
N CYS A 390 -5.79 4.88 -39.39
CA CYS A 390 -6.97 5.54 -39.93
C CYS A 390 -8.15 5.46 -38.96
N TRP A 391 -8.41 4.28 -38.39
CA TRP A 391 -9.44 4.10 -37.37
C TRP A 391 -9.22 5.02 -36.15
N LYS A 392 -7.97 5.09 -35.64
CA LYS A 392 -7.62 5.96 -34.51
C LYS A 392 -7.69 7.47 -34.82
N ALA A 393 -7.55 7.85 -36.08
CA ALA A 393 -7.62 9.23 -36.56
C ALA A 393 -9.02 9.62 -37.07
N ASN A 394 -9.95 8.67 -37.10
CA ASN A 394 -11.26 8.81 -37.73
C ASN A 394 -11.23 9.14 -39.23
N ILE A 395 -10.20 8.69 -39.93
CA ILE A 395 -10.08 8.85 -41.38
C ILE A 395 -10.74 7.64 -42.05
N PRO A 396 -11.62 7.83 -43.06
CA PRO A 396 -12.17 6.72 -43.81
C PRO A 396 -11.04 5.99 -44.54
N TRP A 397 -10.89 4.69 -44.27
CA TRP A 397 -9.87 3.86 -44.90
C TRP A 397 -10.49 3.13 -46.09
N LYS A 398 -10.09 3.50 -47.30
CA LYS A 398 -10.43 2.80 -48.54
C LYS A 398 -9.21 2.74 -49.45
N VAL A 399 -8.81 1.53 -49.83
CA VAL A 399 -7.64 1.32 -50.71
C VAL A 399 -8.14 0.91 -52.10
N PRO A 400 -7.91 1.73 -53.15
CA PRO A 400 -8.25 1.34 -54.52
C PRO A 400 -7.53 0.06 -54.94
N GLY A 401 -8.26 -0.89 -55.53
CA GLY A 401 -7.69 -2.14 -56.06
C GLY A 401 -7.33 -3.22 -55.01
N LEU A 402 -7.72 -3.05 -53.74
CA LEU A 402 -7.55 -4.11 -52.73
C LEU A 402 -8.65 -5.19 -52.88
N PRO A 403 -8.30 -6.49 -52.89
CA PRO A 403 -9.30 -7.55 -52.95
C PRO A 403 -10.26 -7.52 -51.75
N SER A 404 -11.57 -7.62 -52.01
CA SER A 404 -12.62 -7.57 -50.98
C SER A 404 -12.44 -8.57 -49.83
N PRO A 405 -11.97 -9.83 -50.05
CA PRO A 405 -11.70 -10.75 -48.94
C PRO A 405 -10.64 -10.21 -47.96
N ILE A 406 -9.57 -9.60 -48.49
CA ILE A 406 -8.49 -9.02 -47.67
C ILE A 406 -8.98 -7.77 -46.94
N GLU A 407 -9.76 -6.93 -47.61
CA GLU A 407 -10.39 -5.74 -47.00
C GLU A 407 -11.27 -6.14 -45.80
N ASN A 408 -12.16 -7.12 -45.98
CA ASN A 408 -13.05 -7.61 -44.92
C ASN A 408 -12.28 -8.24 -43.75
N MET A 409 -11.22 -9.02 -44.04
CA MET A 409 -10.34 -9.59 -43.02
C MET A 409 -9.66 -8.48 -42.20
N ILE A 410 -9.10 -7.45 -42.85
CA ILE A 410 -8.49 -6.30 -42.16
C ILE A 410 -9.52 -5.58 -41.29
N LEU A 411 -10.71 -5.27 -41.81
CA LEU A 411 -11.76 -4.59 -41.07
C LEU A 411 -12.21 -5.40 -39.83
N ARG A 412 -12.31 -6.72 -39.95
CA ARG A 412 -12.63 -7.62 -38.82
C ARG A 412 -11.59 -7.51 -37.70
N TYR A 413 -10.30 -7.59 -38.02
CA TYR A 413 -9.23 -7.50 -37.03
C TYR A 413 -9.04 -6.09 -36.47
N VAL A 414 -9.26 -5.04 -37.28
CA VAL A 414 -9.27 -3.65 -36.82
C VAL A 414 -10.40 -3.43 -35.82
N LYS A 415 -11.61 -3.96 -36.09
CA LYS A 415 -12.74 -3.91 -35.15
C LYS A 415 -12.42 -4.66 -33.85
N SER A 416 -11.89 -5.88 -33.93
CA SER A 416 -11.49 -6.65 -32.74
C SER A 416 -10.46 -5.89 -31.88
N LYS A 417 -9.47 -5.26 -32.51
CA LYS A 417 -8.48 -4.42 -31.82
C LYS A 417 -9.09 -3.15 -31.23
N ALA A 418 -10.06 -2.54 -31.93
CA ALA A 418 -10.81 -1.39 -31.44
C ALA A 418 -11.60 -1.72 -30.17
N ASP A 419 -12.32 -2.85 -30.16
CA ASP A 419 -13.11 -3.31 -29.01
C ASP A 419 -12.20 -3.53 -27.79
N TRP A 420 -11.07 -4.23 -27.98
CA TRP A 420 -10.06 -4.39 -26.93
C TRP A 420 -9.54 -3.05 -26.43
N TRP A 421 -9.22 -2.13 -27.34
CA TRP A 421 -8.63 -0.83 -26.99
C TRP A 421 -9.59 0.06 -26.19
N THR A 422 -10.88 0.06 -26.56
CA THR A 422 -11.96 0.81 -25.91
C THR A 422 -12.32 0.20 -24.55
N ASN A 423 -12.44 -1.12 -24.46
CA ASN A 423 -12.68 -1.82 -23.19
C ASN A 423 -11.57 -1.55 -22.17
N VAL A 424 -10.31 -1.56 -22.61
CA VAL A 424 -9.17 -1.21 -21.75
C VAL A 424 -9.19 0.27 -21.35
N ALA A 425 -9.69 1.17 -22.20
CA ALA A 425 -9.87 2.58 -21.84
C ALA A 425 -10.93 2.74 -20.74
N HIS A 426 -12.12 2.12 -20.88
CA HIS A 426 -13.16 2.17 -19.86
C HIS A 426 -12.71 1.53 -18.53
N TYR A 427 -12.07 0.36 -18.58
CA TYR A 427 -11.54 -0.30 -17.38
C TYR A 427 -10.54 0.57 -16.63
N ASN A 428 -9.59 1.20 -17.35
CA ASN A 428 -8.62 2.07 -16.70
C ASN A 428 -9.24 3.38 -16.24
N ARG A 429 -10.20 3.95 -16.98
CA ARG A 429 -10.91 5.16 -16.54
C ARG A 429 -11.63 4.92 -15.23
N GLU A 430 -12.33 3.80 -15.09
CA GLU A 430 -13.04 3.47 -13.87
C GLU A 430 -12.10 3.23 -12.68
N ARG A 431 -10.95 2.60 -12.93
CA ARG A 431 -9.90 2.45 -11.90
C ARG A 431 -9.30 3.77 -11.46
N ILE A 432 -9.09 4.71 -12.40
CA ILE A 432 -8.60 6.07 -12.10
C ILE A 432 -9.66 6.81 -11.26
N LYS A 433 -10.93 6.76 -11.68
CA LYS A 433 -12.05 7.40 -10.99
C LYS A 433 -12.22 6.90 -9.55
N ARG A 434 -12.06 5.60 -9.30
CA ARG A 434 -12.12 5.00 -7.95
C ARG A 434 -10.88 5.25 -7.07
N GLY A 435 -9.83 5.87 -7.60
CA GLY A 435 -8.56 6.05 -6.87
C GLY A 435 -7.78 4.75 -6.64
N ALA A 436 -7.98 3.73 -7.49
CA ALA A 436 -7.20 2.50 -7.41
C ALA A 436 -5.71 2.76 -7.69
N THR A 437 -4.83 1.80 -7.37
CA THR A 437 -3.40 1.96 -7.69
C THR A 437 -3.19 1.90 -9.21
N VAL A 438 -2.92 3.05 -9.82
CA VAL A 438 -2.67 3.21 -11.26
C VAL A 438 -1.34 3.90 -11.50
N ASP A 439 -0.62 3.49 -12.56
CA ASP A 439 0.66 4.12 -12.91
C ASP A 439 0.42 5.43 -13.66
N LYS A 440 1.29 6.43 -13.46
CA LYS A 440 1.23 7.71 -14.17
C LYS A 440 1.17 7.56 -15.70
N THR A 441 1.87 6.58 -16.25
CA THR A 441 1.88 6.30 -17.69
C THR A 441 0.52 5.81 -18.18
N VAL A 442 -0.22 5.07 -17.35
CA VAL A 442 -1.57 4.60 -17.68
C VAL A 442 -2.55 5.77 -17.66
N CYS A 443 -2.45 6.72 -16.71
CA CYS A 443 -3.30 7.91 -16.72
C CYS A 443 -3.12 8.74 -17.99
N LYS A 444 -1.86 9.03 -18.37
CA LYS A 444 -1.56 9.75 -19.63
C LYS A 444 -2.05 9.02 -20.87
N LYS A 445 -1.82 7.70 -20.94
CA LYS A 445 -2.34 6.88 -22.04
C LYS A 445 -3.87 6.96 -22.09
N ASN A 446 -4.53 6.80 -20.95
CA ASN A 446 -5.99 6.81 -20.84
C ASN A 446 -6.59 8.14 -21.29
N LEU A 447 -6.02 9.27 -20.87
CA LEU A 447 -6.40 10.59 -21.35
C LEU A 447 -6.35 10.65 -22.89
N GLY A 448 -5.21 10.29 -23.49
CA GLY A 448 -5.09 10.25 -24.95
C GLY A 448 -6.01 9.25 -25.65
N ARG A 449 -6.49 8.20 -24.95
CA ARG A 449 -7.53 7.30 -25.48
C ARG A 449 -8.90 7.98 -25.46
N LEU A 450 -9.29 8.56 -24.33
CA LEU A 450 -10.58 9.21 -24.17
C LEU A 450 -10.73 10.43 -25.06
N THR A 451 -9.68 11.25 -25.23
CA THR A 451 -9.69 12.36 -26.18
C THR A 451 -10.00 11.90 -27.60
N ARG A 452 -9.41 10.79 -28.05
CA ARG A 452 -9.70 10.24 -29.39
C ARG A 452 -11.13 9.69 -29.49
N LEU A 453 -11.62 9.01 -28.46
CA LEU A 453 -13.00 8.51 -28.45
C LEU A 453 -14.01 9.65 -28.50
N TRP A 454 -13.77 10.71 -27.71
CA TRP A 454 -14.62 11.89 -27.67
C TRP A 454 -14.63 12.60 -29.03
N LEU A 455 -13.47 12.84 -29.65
CA LEU A 455 -13.41 13.48 -30.97
C LEU A 455 -14.06 12.65 -32.08
N LYS A 456 -13.95 11.32 -32.04
CA LYS A 456 -14.66 10.43 -32.97
C LYS A 456 -16.17 10.57 -32.84
N ALA A 457 -16.68 10.59 -31.61
CA ALA A 457 -18.10 10.78 -31.34
C ALA A 457 -18.57 12.19 -31.73
N GLU A 458 -17.75 13.22 -31.50
CA GLU A 458 -18.10 14.59 -31.86
C GLU A 458 -18.15 14.80 -33.38
N GLN A 459 -17.21 14.23 -34.15
CA GLN A 459 -17.27 14.26 -35.61
C GLN A 459 -18.52 13.57 -36.16
N GLU A 460 -18.90 12.42 -35.58
CA GLU A 460 -20.13 11.72 -35.93
C GLU A 460 -21.37 12.57 -35.61
N ARG A 461 -21.40 13.23 -34.44
CA ARG A 461 -22.50 14.12 -34.03
C ARG A 461 -22.69 15.28 -35.01
N GLN A 462 -21.60 15.90 -35.46
CA GLN A 462 -21.62 17.00 -36.42
C GLN A 462 -22.04 16.54 -37.82
N HIS A 463 -21.58 15.36 -38.25
CA HIS A 463 -22.02 14.76 -39.51
C HIS A 463 -23.52 14.47 -39.51
N ASN A 464 -24.04 13.91 -38.42
CA ASN A 464 -25.46 13.63 -38.27
C ASN A 464 -26.30 14.91 -38.25
N TYR A 465 -25.83 15.99 -37.62
CA TYR A 465 -26.51 17.29 -37.69
C TYR A 465 -26.67 17.82 -39.11
N LEU A 466 -25.64 17.70 -39.97
CA LEU A 466 -25.74 18.13 -41.37
C LEU A 466 -26.60 17.19 -42.22
N LYS A 467 -26.64 15.89 -41.86
CA LYS A 467 -27.41 14.87 -42.57
C LYS A 467 -28.90 14.92 -42.23
N ASP A 468 -29.22 15.02 -40.95
CA ASP A 468 -30.58 14.99 -40.43
C ASP A 468 -31.23 16.38 -40.49
N GLY A 469 -30.41 17.44 -40.54
CA GLY A 469 -30.85 18.84 -40.52
C GLY A 469 -30.93 19.42 -39.11
N PRO A 470 -31.34 20.68 -38.97
CA PRO A 470 -31.49 21.34 -37.67
C PRO A 470 -32.47 20.59 -36.76
N TYR A 471 -32.05 20.30 -35.53
CA TYR A 471 -32.92 19.64 -34.54
C TYR A 471 -34.03 20.54 -34.00
N VAL A 472 -33.87 21.86 -34.11
CA VAL A 472 -34.90 22.84 -33.74
C VAL A 472 -35.83 23.01 -34.92
N SER A 473 -37.11 22.74 -34.72
CA SER A 473 -38.11 22.94 -35.77
C SER A 473 -38.29 24.42 -36.09
N ALA A 474 -38.71 24.73 -37.32
CA ALA A 474 -38.94 26.12 -37.73
C ALA A 474 -40.01 26.82 -36.87
N GLU A 475 -41.04 26.08 -36.45
CA GLU A 475 -42.10 26.60 -35.57
C GLU A 475 -41.56 26.94 -34.18
N GLU A 476 -40.78 26.05 -33.56
CA GLU A 476 -40.13 26.32 -32.27
C GLU A 476 -39.15 27.49 -32.38
N ALA A 477 -38.38 27.57 -33.47
CA ALA A 477 -37.44 28.67 -33.69
C ALA A 477 -38.17 30.03 -33.79
N VAL A 478 -39.30 30.09 -34.50
CA VAL A 478 -40.15 31.29 -34.58
C VAL A 478 -40.73 31.62 -33.21
N ALA A 479 -41.19 30.62 -32.46
CA ALA A 479 -41.71 30.83 -31.11
C ALA A 479 -40.65 31.40 -30.15
N VAL A 480 -39.44 30.84 -30.15
CA VAL A 480 -38.29 31.32 -29.35
C VAL A 480 -37.90 32.73 -29.76
N TYR A 481 -37.82 33.00 -31.06
CA TYR A 481 -37.47 34.32 -31.59
C TYR A 481 -38.51 35.37 -31.20
N THR A 482 -39.79 35.12 -31.47
CA THR A 482 -40.90 36.03 -31.14
C THR A 482 -40.99 36.30 -29.64
N THR A 483 -40.80 35.27 -28.80
CA THR A 483 -40.75 35.44 -27.34
C THR A 483 -39.59 36.34 -26.92
N THR A 484 -38.41 36.18 -27.54
CA THR A 484 -37.25 37.03 -27.27
C THR A 484 -37.49 38.48 -27.70
N VAL A 485 -38.13 38.70 -28.86
CA VAL A 485 -38.50 40.04 -29.35
C VAL A 485 -39.46 40.73 -28.37
N HIS A 486 -40.55 40.08 -28.00
CA HIS A 486 -41.51 40.64 -27.05
C HIS A 486 -40.88 40.92 -25.69
N TRP A 487 -39.99 40.04 -25.22
CA TRP A 487 -39.23 40.26 -23.98
C TRP A 487 -38.39 41.54 -24.06
N LEU A 488 -37.57 41.69 -25.11
CA LEU A 488 -36.69 42.85 -25.28
C LEU A 488 -37.47 44.16 -25.50
N GLU A 489 -38.59 44.11 -26.23
CA GLU A 489 -39.48 45.26 -26.45
C GLU A 489 -40.15 45.71 -25.15
N SER A 490 -40.65 44.77 -24.34
CA SER A 490 -41.25 45.07 -23.03
C SER A 490 -40.28 45.79 -22.08
N ARG A 491 -38.98 45.49 -22.20
CA ARG A 491 -37.89 46.10 -21.44
C ARG A 491 -37.36 47.39 -22.06
N LYS A 492 -37.91 47.81 -23.21
CA LYS A 492 -37.45 48.96 -24.00
C LYS A 492 -35.93 48.89 -24.26
N PHE A 493 -35.43 47.70 -24.55
CA PHE A 493 -34.00 47.46 -24.71
C PHE A 493 -33.46 48.15 -25.97
N ALA A 494 -32.44 48.99 -25.81
CA ALA A 494 -31.71 49.57 -26.92
C ALA A 494 -30.59 48.60 -27.36
N PRO A 495 -30.54 48.15 -28.63
CA PRO A 495 -29.50 47.25 -29.11
C PRO A 495 -28.07 47.80 -28.94
N ILE A 496 -27.13 46.94 -28.56
CA ILE A 496 -25.72 47.31 -28.37
C ILE A 496 -25.13 47.74 -29.73
N PRO A 497 -24.60 48.97 -29.86
CA PRO A 497 -24.03 49.46 -31.10
C PRO A 497 -22.67 48.81 -31.35
N PHE A 498 -22.17 48.95 -32.57
CA PHE A 498 -20.76 48.67 -32.84
C PHE A 498 -19.85 49.62 -32.05
N PRO A 499 -18.67 49.19 -31.53
CA PRO A 499 -17.74 50.06 -30.84
C PRO A 499 -17.34 51.28 -31.71
N PRO A 500 -17.75 52.51 -31.35
CA PRO A 500 -17.53 53.66 -32.22
C PRO A 500 -16.04 54.00 -32.33
N LEU A 501 -15.62 54.63 -33.42
CA LEU A 501 -14.20 54.98 -33.67
C LEU A 501 -13.56 55.74 -32.50
N SER A 502 -14.29 56.70 -31.93
CA SER A 502 -13.90 57.46 -30.73
C SER A 502 -14.81 57.07 -29.56
N TYR A 503 -14.51 55.95 -28.90
CA TYR A 503 -15.23 55.53 -27.70
C TYR A 503 -14.44 55.88 -26.43
N LYS A 504 -15.11 56.52 -25.47
CA LYS A 504 -14.46 57.07 -24.27
C LYS A 504 -13.81 56.01 -23.38
N HIS A 505 -14.29 54.76 -23.42
CA HIS A 505 -13.83 53.69 -22.52
C HIS A 505 -13.00 52.61 -23.22
N ASP A 506 -12.66 52.78 -24.51
CA ASP A 506 -11.98 51.76 -25.32
C ASP A 506 -10.66 51.31 -24.71
N THR A 507 -9.82 52.26 -24.30
CA THR A 507 -8.50 51.96 -23.73
C THR A 507 -8.62 51.22 -22.40
N LYS A 508 -9.64 51.54 -21.59
CA LYS A 508 -9.90 50.86 -20.31
C LYS A 508 -10.32 49.40 -20.54
N LEU A 509 -11.23 49.16 -21.48
CA LEU A 509 -11.67 47.80 -21.82
C LEU A 509 -10.52 46.97 -22.40
N LEU A 510 -9.67 47.58 -23.24
CA LEU A 510 -8.48 46.91 -23.76
C LEU A 510 -7.50 46.54 -22.64
N ILE A 511 -7.22 47.43 -21.70
CA ILE A 511 -6.32 47.15 -20.57
C ILE A 511 -6.85 45.96 -19.75
N LEU A 512 -8.15 45.95 -19.39
CA LEU A 512 -8.78 44.84 -18.66
C LEU A 512 -8.69 43.51 -19.43
N ALA A 513 -8.88 43.55 -20.74
CA ALA A 513 -8.76 42.38 -21.60
C ALA A 513 -7.32 41.82 -21.61
N LEU A 514 -6.32 42.70 -21.76
CA LEU A 514 -4.91 42.32 -21.78
C LEU A 514 -4.43 41.79 -20.42
N GLU A 515 -4.92 42.35 -19.31
CA GLU A 515 -4.62 41.86 -17.96
C GLU A 515 -5.11 40.41 -17.78
N ARG A 516 -6.38 40.13 -18.14
CA ARG A 516 -6.94 38.77 -18.09
C ARG A 516 -6.15 37.76 -18.92
N LEU A 517 -5.66 38.16 -20.09
CA LEU A 517 -4.83 37.27 -20.93
C LEU A 517 -3.45 37.03 -20.32
N LYS A 518 -2.83 38.05 -19.71
CA LYS A 518 -1.50 37.97 -19.10
C LYS A 518 -1.48 37.09 -17.84
N GLU A 519 -2.53 37.13 -17.02
CA GLU A 519 -2.64 36.34 -15.77
C GLU A 519 -2.49 34.83 -16.00
N ASN A 520 -2.98 34.32 -17.15
CA ASN A 520 -2.90 32.89 -17.51
C ASN A 520 -1.46 32.36 -17.57
N TYR A 521 -0.48 33.23 -17.77
CA TYR A 521 0.92 32.86 -17.96
C TYR A 521 1.82 33.20 -16.75
N SER A 522 1.31 33.90 -15.74
CA SER A 522 2.10 34.34 -14.59
C SER A 522 2.68 33.17 -13.76
N ALA A 523 2.03 32.01 -13.76
CA ALA A 523 2.47 30.82 -13.02
C ALA A 523 3.40 29.87 -13.82
N ASN A 524 3.54 30.07 -15.14
CA ASN A 524 4.20 29.11 -16.01
C ASN A 524 5.71 29.37 -16.14
N ASN A 525 6.54 28.44 -15.64
CA ASN A 525 8.01 28.54 -15.75
C ASN A 525 8.57 28.22 -17.14
N ARG A 526 7.78 27.62 -18.04
CA ARG A 526 8.22 27.27 -19.41
C ARG A 526 7.14 27.64 -20.39
N LEU A 527 7.48 28.53 -21.32
CA LEU A 527 6.59 29.04 -22.35
C LEU A 527 6.91 28.44 -23.71
N ASN A 528 5.86 27.97 -24.39
CA ASN A 528 5.91 27.52 -25.78
C ASN A 528 6.01 28.73 -26.74
N GLN A 529 6.23 28.47 -28.03
CA GLN A 529 6.35 29.54 -29.03
C GLN A 529 5.05 30.35 -29.16
N SER A 530 3.88 29.70 -29.21
CA SER A 530 2.57 30.37 -29.26
C SER A 530 2.35 31.30 -28.07
N GLN A 531 2.75 30.87 -26.88
CA GLN A 531 2.61 31.64 -25.65
C GLN A 531 3.55 32.85 -25.60
N ARG A 532 4.76 32.74 -26.17
CA ARG A 532 5.68 33.89 -26.31
C ARG A 532 5.18 34.89 -27.33
N GLU A 533 4.64 34.41 -28.44
CA GLU A 533 3.99 35.25 -29.44
C GLU A 533 2.79 35.99 -28.83
N GLU A 534 1.98 35.31 -28.02
CA GLU A 534 0.88 35.93 -27.28
C GLU A 534 1.36 37.02 -26.33
N LEU A 535 2.38 36.76 -25.51
CA LEU A 535 2.95 37.79 -24.63
C LEU A 535 3.53 38.98 -25.42
N GLY A 536 4.22 38.71 -26.54
CA GLY A 536 4.73 39.78 -27.40
C GLY A 536 3.62 40.64 -28.01
N LEU A 537 2.51 40.03 -28.45
CA LEU A 537 1.35 40.77 -28.95
C LEU A 537 0.64 41.56 -27.85
N ILE A 538 0.59 41.04 -26.63
CA ILE A 538 0.05 41.75 -25.45
C ILE A 538 0.91 42.97 -25.12
N GLU A 539 2.23 42.82 -25.07
CA GLU A 539 3.17 43.94 -24.82
C GLU A 539 3.05 45.02 -25.90
N GLN A 540 3.02 44.63 -27.18
CA GLN A 540 2.78 45.58 -28.29
C GLN A 540 1.45 46.32 -28.17
N ALA A 541 0.40 45.64 -27.68
CA ALA A 541 -0.91 46.25 -27.47
C ALA A 541 -0.93 47.22 -26.28
N TYR A 542 -0.07 47.03 -25.27
CA TYR A 542 0.15 48.01 -24.20
C TYR A 542 0.94 49.23 -24.69
N ASP A 543 1.97 49.02 -25.51
CA ASP A 543 2.83 50.10 -26.02
C ASP A 543 2.08 51.00 -27.02
N ASN A 544 1.26 50.42 -27.90
CA ASN A 544 0.45 51.17 -28.87
C ASN A 544 -1.03 50.74 -28.89
N PRO A 545 -1.84 51.19 -27.91
CA PRO A 545 -3.23 50.76 -27.77
C PRO A 545 -4.13 51.22 -28.92
N HIS A 546 -3.86 52.38 -29.53
CA HIS A 546 -4.68 52.90 -30.62
C HIS A 546 -4.58 52.07 -31.90
N GLU A 547 -3.37 51.62 -32.24
CA GLU A 547 -3.15 50.71 -33.37
C GLU A 547 -3.79 49.34 -33.10
N ALA A 548 -3.63 48.81 -31.88
CA ALA A 548 -4.26 47.55 -31.47
C ALA A 548 -5.79 47.63 -31.56
N LEU A 549 -6.42 48.72 -31.09
CA LEU A 549 -7.87 48.95 -31.20
C LEU A 549 -8.33 49.07 -32.66
N SER A 550 -7.57 49.78 -33.50
CA SER A 550 -7.86 49.88 -34.94
C SER A 550 -7.85 48.50 -35.59
N ARG A 551 -6.84 47.67 -35.26
CA ARG A 551 -6.76 46.28 -35.70
C ARG A 551 -7.97 45.47 -35.21
N ILE A 552 -8.29 45.51 -33.92
CA ILE A 552 -9.44 44.80 -33.33
C ILE A 552 -10.74 45.17 -34.07
N LYS A 553 -11.04 46.47 -34.23
CA LYS A 553 -12.25 46.92 -34.93
C LYS A 553 -12.28 46.50 -36.40
N ARG A 554 -11.11 46.52 -37.08
CA ARG A 554 -11.00 46.01 -38.45
C ARG A 554 -11.34 44.52 -38.51
N HIS A 555 -10.82 43.71 -37.58
CA HIS A 555 -11.13 42.28 -37.51
C HIS A 555 -12.63 42.04 -37.30
N LEU A 556 -13.28 42.78 -36.39
CA LEU A 556 -14.72 42.71 -36.18
C LEU A 556 -15.53 43.04 -37.45
N LEU A 557 -15.07 43.99 -38.26
CA LEU A 557 -15.74 44.37 -39.51
C LEU A 557 -15.53 43.35 -40.63
N THR A 558 -14.29 42.91 -40.86
CA THR A 558 -13.93 42.19 -42.10
C THR A 558 -13.77 40.69 -41.94
N GLN A 559 -13.39 40.19 -40.75
CA GLN A 559 -13.06 38.78 -40.57
C GLN A 559 -14.32 37.94 -40.30
N ARG A 560 -14.54 36.90 -41.11
CA ARG A 560 -15.65 35.93 -40.97
C ARG A 560 -15.19 34.47 -41.02
N ALA A 561 -13.95 34.23 -41.42
CA ALA A 561 -13.28 32.94 -41.35
C ALA A 561 -12.08 33.08 -40.40
N PHE A 562 -11.94 32.11 -39.50
CA PHE A 562 -10.95 32.07 -38.43
C PHE A 562 -10.03 30.87 -38.61
N LYS A 563 -8.89 30.87 -37.93
CA LYS A 563 -7.99 29.71 -37.95
C LYS A 563 -8.56 28.53 -37.16
N GLU A 564 -7.96 27.36 -37.33
CA GLU A 564 -8.35 26.17 -36.58
C GLU A 564 -8.02 26.33 -35.08
N MET A 565 -8.90 25.82 -34.24
CA MET A 565 -8.68 25.75 -32.79
C MET A 565 -8.15 24.38 -32.41
N SER A 566 -7.13 24.34 -31.56
CA SER A 566 -6.63 23.09 -30.99
C SER A 566 -7.41 22.74 -29.73
N ILE A 567 -7.62 21.44 -29.49
CA ILE A 567 -8.33 20.94 -28.31
C ILE A 567 -7.46 19.95 -27.53
N GLU A 568 -7.35 20.21 -26.24
CA GLU A 568 -6.79 19.29 -25.26
C GLU A 568 -7.81 18.97 -24.17
N PHE A 569 -7.51 18.00 -23.32
CA PHE A 569 -8.36 17.69 -22.17
C PHE A 569 -7.58 17.80 -20.87
N MET A 570 -8.14 18.55 -19.94
CA MET A 570 -7.69 18.56 -18.55
C MET A 570 -8.32 17.36 -17.82
N ASP A 571 -7.48 16.50 -17.26
CA ASP A 571 -7.94 15.33 -16.52
C ASP A 571 -8.09 15.66 -15.03
N LEU A 572 -9.33 15.80 -14.57
CA LEU A 572 -9.67 15.95 -13.15
C LEU A 572 -9.88 14.59 -12.46
N TYR A 573 -9.45 13.49 -13.11
CA TYR A 573 -9.59 12.08 -12.72
C TYR A 573 -11.03 11.55 -12.65
N SER A 574 -12.02 12.39 -12.35
CA SER A 574 -13.45 12.05 -12.32
C SER A 574 -14.11 12.28 -13.68
N HIS A 575 -13.99 13.48 -14.23
CA HIS A 575 -14.41 13.87 -15.57
C HIS A 575 -13.24 14.54 -16.33
N LEU A 576 -13.45 14.84 -17.60
CA LEU A 576 -12.49 15.51 -18.45
C LEU A 576 -13.11 16.85 -18.87
N ILE A 577 -12.31 17.91 -18.84
CA ILE A 577 -12.72 19.24 -19.30
C ILE A 577 -11.98 19.55 -20.60
N PRO A 578 -12.68 19.91 -21.69
CA PRO A 578 -12.04 20.36 -22.91
C PRO A 578 -11.38 21.72 -22.67
N VAL A 579 -10.15 21.87 -23.16
CA VAL A 579 -9.38 23.11 -23.14
C VAL A 579 -9.06 23.47 -24.58
N TYR A 580 -9.53 24.63 -25.01
CA TYR A 580 -9.34 25.13 -26.37
C TYR A 580 -8.14 26.08 -26.42
N GLU A 581 -7.27 25.88 -27.40
CA GLU A 581 -6.17 26.79 -27.72
C GLU A 581 -6.53 27.53 -29.02
N ILE A 582 -6.72 28.84 -28.88
CA ILE A 582 -7.12 29.78 -29.94
C ILE A 582 -5.88 30.59 -30.36
N GLU A 583 -5.86 31.09 -31.59
CA GLU A 583 -4.78 31.93 -32.07
C GLU A 583 -4.62 33.22 -31.21
N PRO A 584 -3.40 33.60 -30.80
CA PRO A 584 -3.18 34.77 -29.94
C PRO A 584 -3.79 36.09 -30.43
N LEU A 585 -3.77 36.36 -31.74
CA LEU A 585 -4.33 37.58 -32.31
C LEU A 585 -5.87 37.62 -32.23
N GLU A 586 -6.50 36.47 -32.48
CA GLU A 586 -7.96 36.29 -32.36
C GLU A 586 -8.36 36.41 -30.88
N LYS A 587 -7.60 35.80 -29.96
CA LYS A 587 -7.81 35.91 -28.51
C LYS A 587 -7.84 37.34 -28.00
N ILE A 588 -6.98 38.24 -28.49
CA ILE A 588 -6.99 39.66 -28.08
C ILE A 588 -8.28 40.35 -28.55
N THR A 589 -8.72 40.05 -29.78
CA THR A 589 -9.96 40.61 -30.33
C THR A 589 -11.18 40.12 -29.56
N ASP A 590 -11.23 38.82 -29.26
CA ASP A 590 -12.31 38.19 -28.50
C ASP A 590 -12.34 38.70 -27.06
N ALA A 591 -11.19 38.85 -26.41
CA ALA A 591 -11.11 39.36 -25.04
C ALA A 591 -11.59 40.82 -24.96
N TYR A 592 -11.24 41.67 -25.94
CA TYR A 592 -11.78 43.03 -26.00
C TYR A 592 -13.30 43.02 -26.26
N LEU A 593 -13.77 42.19 -27.19
CA LEU A 593 -15.20 42.08 -27.50
C LEU A 593 -16.01 41.59 -26.30
N ASP A 594 -15.48 40.62 -25.54
CA ASP A 594 -16.06 40.15 -24.28
C ASP A 594 -16.22 41.31 -23.29
N GLN A 595 -15.14 42.08 -23.04
CA GLN A 595 -15.21 43.24 -22.14
C GLN A 595 -16.22 44.30 -22.62
N TYR A 596 -16.27 44.57 -23.92
CA TYR A 596 -17.20 45.53 -24.50
C TYR A 596 -18.66 45.09 -24.34
N LEU A 597 -18.95 43.83 -24.67
CA LEU A 597 -20.30 43.27 -24.60
C LEU A 597 -20.81 43.23 -23.16
N TRP A 598 -20.00 42.77 -22.20
CA TRP A 598 -20.41 42.76 -20.78
C TRP A 598 -20.66 44.16 -20.25
N TYR A 599 -19.79 45.13 -20.57
CA TYR A 599 -19.95 46.51 -20.11
C TYR A 599 -21.23 47.17 -20.66
N GLU A 600 -21.49 47.06 -21.97
CA GLU A 600 -22.71 47.63 -22.57
C GLU A 600 -23.97 46.84 -22.21
N ALA A 601 -23.88 45.52 -21.99
CA ALA A 601 -25.01 44.69 -21.55
C ALA A 601 -25.48 45.07 -20.14
N ASP A 602 -24.55 45.27 -19.20
CA ASP A 602 -24.89 45.66 -17.83
C ASP A 602 -25.44 47.10 -17.77
N LYS A 603 -24.80 48.02 -18.49
CA LYS A 603 -25.24 49.42 -18.62
C LYS A 603 -26.66 49.57 -19.17
N ARG A 604 -27.10 48.61 -20.00
CA ARG A 604 -28.45 48.57 -20.59
C ARG A 604 -29.39 47.61 -19.87
N HIS A 605 -28.94 47.00 -18.77
CA HIS A 605 -29.69 46.03 -17.98
C HIS A 605 -30.29 44.90 -18.82
N LEU A 606 -29.49 44.36 -19.76
CA LEU A 606 -29.87 43.26 -20.63
C LEU A 606 -30.20 42.00 -19.82
N PHE A 607 -29.34 41.66 -18.86
CA PHE A 607 -29.51 40.49 -18.01
C PHE A 607 -30.35 40.83 -16.77
N PRO A 608 -31.50 40.16 -16.54
CA PRO A 608 -32.27 40.32 -15.32
C PRO A 608 -31.53 39.74 -14.10
N SER A 609 -31.92 40.19 -12.90
CA SER A 609 -31.24 39.90 -11.64
C SER A 609 -31.23 38.41 -11.22
N TRP A 610 -32.08 37.58 -11.81
CA TRP A 610 -32.11 36.14 -11.55
C TRP A 610 -31.06 35.34 -12.33
N ILE A 611 -30.40 35.95 -13.32
CA ILE A 611 -29.29 35.29 -14.03
C ILE A 611 -28.07 35.29 -13.11
N LYS A 612 -27.57 34.09 -12.80
CA LYS A 612 -26.40 33.87 -11.94
C LYS A 612 -25.41 32.95 -12.66
N PRO A 613 -24.09 33.13 -12.47
CA PRO A 613 -23.41 34.03 -11.53
C PRO A 613 -23.47 35.53 -11.94
N SER A 614 -23.36 36.43 -10.96
CA SER A 614 -23.32 37.89 -11.15
C SER A 614 -22.21 38.53 -10.31
N ASP A 615 -21.62 39.63 -10.77
CA ASP A 615 -20.45 40.27 -10.14
C ASP A 615 -20.72 40.84 -8.73
N ALA A 616 -21.97 41.10 -8.38
CA ALA A 616 -22.34 41.70 -7.09
C ALA A 616 -22.15 40.75 -5.89
N GLU A 617 -22.05 39.44 -6.10
CA GLU A 617 -22.02 38.48 -5.01
C GLU A 617 -21.25 37.19 -5.31
N PRO A 618 -20.47 36.66 -4.35
CA PRO A 618 -19.85 35.36 -4.48
C PRO A 618 -20.90 34.23 -4.29
N PRO A 619 -20.66 33.01 -4.81
CA PRO A 619 -21.62 31.90 -4.73
C PRO A 619 -22.12 31.57 -3.30
N PRO A 620 -21.30 31.63 -2.23
CA PRO A 620 -21.80 31.42 -0.87
C PRO A 620 -22.82 32.47 -0.41
N LEU A 621 -22.63 33.74 -0.82
CA LEU A 621 -23.58 34.81 -0.50
C LEU A 621 -24.87 34.66 -1.29
N LEU A 622 -24.80 34.19 -2.55
CA LEU A 622 -25.98 33.85 -3.34
C LEU A 622 -26.83 32.79 -2.64
N VAL A 623 -26.21 31.70 -2.16
CA VAL A 623 -26.92 30.66 -1.39
C VAL A 623 -27.55 31.23 -0.12
N TYR A 624 -26.83 32.10 0.59
CA TYR A 624 -27.37 32.78 1.77
C TYR A 624 -28.61 33.64 1.44
N LYS A 625 -28.53 34.47 0.39
CA LYS A 625 -29.67 35.29 -0.06
C LYS A 625 -30.83 34.45 -0.58
N TRP A 626 -30.56 33.30 -1.19
CA TRP A 626 -31.59 32.35 -1.61
C TRP A 626 -32.35 31.80 -0.40
N CYS A 627 -31.63 31.30 0.62
CA CYS A 627 -32.23 30.84 1.87
C CYS A 627 -33.03 31.94 2.58
N GLN A 628 -32.46 33.15 2.67
CA GLN A 628 -33.15 34.29 3.26
C GLN A 628 -34.38 34.71 2.44
N GLY A 629 -34.29 34.66 1.12
CA GLY A 629 -35.37 34.96 0.20
C GLY A 629 -36.56 34.03 0.39
N ILE A 630 -36.31 32.71 0.46
CA ILE A 630 -37.35 31.72 0.76
C ILE A 630 -37.98 32.01 2.12
N ASN A 631 -37.17 32.23 3.16
CA ASN A 631 -37.68 32.44 4.51
C ASN A 631 -38.53 33.70 4.67
N ASN A 632 -38.29 34.73 3.85
CA ASN A 632 -39.00 35.99 3.89
C ASN A 632 -40.31 35.99 3.06
N LEU A 633 -40.68 34.88 2.42
CA LEU A 633 -41.94 34.76 1.70
C LEU A 633 -43.12 34.67 2.68
N HIS A 634 -44.25 35.28 2.31
CA HIS A 634 -45.45 35.34 3.14
C HIS A 634 -46.05 33.95 3.35
N ASN A 635 -46.24 33.55 4.61
CA ASN A 635 -46.80 32.26 5.02
C ASN A 635 -46.15 31.03 4.35
N VAL A 636 -44.87 31.12 3.95
CA VAL A 636 -44.18 30.05 3.21
C VAL A 636 -44.09 28.73 3.98
N TRP A 637 -44.12 28.80 5.31
CA TRP A 637 -44.08 27.64 6.20
C TRP A 637 -45.45 27.21 6.75
N ALA A 638 -46.54 27.90 6.36
CA ALA A 638 -47.89 27.51 6.76
C ALA A 638 -48.37 26.35 5.89
N CYS A 639 -48.89 25.30 6.52
CA CYS A 639 -49.38 24.09 5.84
C CYS A 639 -50.80 23.71 6.27
N ASP A 640 -51.53 24.63 6.91
CA ASP A 640 -52.81 24.35 7.57
C ASP A 640 -53.96 24.13 6.57
N ALA A 641 -53.86 24.67 5.35
CA ALA A 641 -54.86 24.51 4.29
C ALA A 641 -54.41 23.55 3.17
N GLY A 642 -53.36 22.75 3.42
CA GLY A 642 -52.80 21.82 2.44
C GLY A 642 -51.82 22.46 1.45
N GLU A 643 -51.20 23.58 1.82
CA GLU A 643 -50.15 24.22 1.02
C GLU A 643 -48.87 23.35 0.94
N CYS A 644 -48.14 23.46 -0.17
CA CYS A 644 -46.87 22.76 -0.38
C CYS A 644 -45.84 23.71 -0.98
N VAL A 645 -44.63 23.68 -0.45
CA VAL A 645 -43.47 24.37 -1.05
C VAL A 645 -42.67 23.36 -1.86
N VAL A 646 -42.39 23.68 -3.13
CA VAL A 646 -41.62 22.83 -4.03
C VAL A 646 -40.33 23.53 -4.42
N MET A 647 -39.21 22.90 -4.12
CA MET A 647 -37.88 23.32 -4.58
C MET A 647 -37.46 22.42 -5.74
N LEU A 648 -37.24 23.01 -6.92
CA LEU A 648 -36.78 22.31 -8.11
C LEU A 648 -35.33 22.72 -8.42
N GLU A 649 -34.43 21.73 -8.43
CA GLU A 649 -33.03 21.86 -8.86
C GLU A 649 -32.78 20.80 -9.93
N THR A 650 -32.29 21.20 -11.11
CA THR A 650 -32.11 20.33 -12.29
C THR A 650 -30.72 20.41 -12.87
#